data_AF-A0A1J7C636-F1
#
_entry.id   AF-A0A1J7C636-F1
#
_cell.length_a   1.000
_cell.length_b   1.000
_cell.length_c   1.000
_cell.angle_alpha   90.00
_cell.angle_beta   90.00
_cell.angle_gamma   90.00
#
_symmetry.space_group_name_H-M   'P 1'
#
loop_
_entity.id
_entity.type
_entity.pdbx_description
1 polymer ?
#
loop_
_entity_poly.entity_id
_entity_poly.type
_entity_poly.pdbx_seq_one_letter_code
_entity_poly.pdbx_strand_id
1 'polypeptide(L)'
;MGTNGKTSHAAYSIEPSSSSDSVDASAGPGSPQPDEAGPVLEESVPADLAQALEDLETIASGGEGALGGYPEVPEDPLEQFEAFAAQIAAAREAIEKMAADGAPPEVVQAHLDQLRATSLAYLSTLTPDQLREIAAARGFEHPALVGLSGTGQHPLVHWLDPYYDAGITSKNKIQAAALTRYDQLVAGQTVAGMTLADLHTLEGTTPPVGTPEGTWTASVAQVDQALKAHEAAQQAVVAASEATTPEQLKALLDADATLASAHCPGLLELESLQAGKKMVTHHALAAGATPASVKPLADAALEAGEISEAELNTLTPYQLTALMSGTGKEAEAYAEIAAQRQQDLDKLAAATAAVQAGKEDGSAPLALPDLASGPEATATVAGWLEAASTVGPLQQHVLPWASKSLGSAGGLAPLEALGDPAALTVEFKAWGKAQKLSDLRALAAEMGMPDTQHASRAHVQNYLASHFNPHIDPAAAIAGAQASAAAKKNAAKMLGKTSAAAPSQPPAATGAAAPVSSPASVPAAKPALKAPVKPAPPGSFQARVQAMVASLGHAKAAAKEVPARIDTAAVEAMPLDAGTAAHLGGTYGKSLHTAPDGSKWLFKSDHHGGVTARAEAAASHLLSLGGTPVVPVYAKEVGGQSGTVQPLLIGATPFPSKPGSWSQAQVDAIVRDHVASHLVGDHDGHAANMLLTPGGAIVRVDRGQAFKHAGSDKLALGYAPSGGGSLDPLHHKLYYASLNGQLAPGVKVNPAVAHPVIKSFEEIPDAQVRAVLHTAAHEGAKPGSNAAWVPAMRARAAKQHKIAQSTVTSKQIAEAFLDCAVERKNSLRQEFAAFYVDELQMPHAASLKYGG
;
A
#
# COMPACT_ATOMS: atom_id res chain seq x y z
N MET A 1 39.15 -52.49 57.93
CA MET A 1 39.70 -51.45 57.03
C MET A 1 38.51 -50.88 56.26
N GLY A 2 38.09 -49.65 56.61
CA GLY A 2 37.03 -48.89 55.91
C GLY A 2 37.52 -48.38 54.54
N THR A 3 36.83 -47.51 53.79
CA THR A 3 35.57 -46.75 53.91
C THR A 3 35.43 -45.91 52.62
N ASN A 4 34.20 -45.51 52.26
CA ASN A 4 33.81 -44.36 51.39
C ASN A 4 34.03 -44.47 49.87
N GLY A 5 33.16 -43.96 48.99
CA GLY A 5 31.87 -43.26 49.14
C GLY A 5 31.49 -42.43 47.90
N LYS A 6 30.18 -42.45 47.54
CA LYS A 6 29.27 -41.43 46.93
C LYS A 6 29.70 -40.69 45.63
N THR A 7 28.82 -40.52 44.61
CA THR A 7 27.63 -39.64 44.64
C THR A 7 26.54 -40.01 43.61
N SER A 8 25.30 -39.66 43.96
CA SER A 8 24.00 -40.01 43.36
C SER A 8 23.33 -38.85 42.61
N HIS A 9 22.37 -39.19 41.75
CA HIS A 9 21.36 -38.33 41.13
C HIS A 9 20.74 -37.31 42.10
N ALA A 10 20.57 -36.06 41.65
CA ALA A 10 19.78 -35.04 42.34
C ALA A 10 18.90 -34.29 41.34
N ALA A 11 17.59 -34.42 41.54
CA ALA A 11 16.55 -33.56 41.00
C ALA A 11 16.57 -32.23 41.76
N TYR A 12 16.42 -31.11 41.06
CA TYR A 12 16.17 -29.81 41.70
C TYR A 12 14.68 -29.47 41.59
N SER A 13 13.92 -29.89 42.60
CA SER A 13 12.69 -29.23 43.00
C SER A 13 13.07 -27.94 43.74
N ILE A 14 12.47 -26.81 43.35
CA ILE A 14 12.46 -25.59 44.15
C ILE A 14 11.04 -25.44 44.69
N GLU A 15 10.84 -25.87 45.94
CA GLU A 15 9.71 -25.44 46.77
C GLU A 15 10.02 -24.04 47.32
N PRO A 16 9.04 -23.11 47.34
CA PRO A 16 9.11 -21.92 48.16
C PRO A 16 8.81 -22.28 49.62
N SER A 17 9.66 -21.80 50.51
CA SER A 17 9.59 -21.91 51.97
C SER A 17 8.27 -21.42 52.55
N SER A 18 7.53 -22.30 53.21
CA SER A 18 6.62 -21.94 54.30
C SER A 18 6.97 -22.75 55.54
N SER A 19 7.55 -22.08 56.52
CA SER A 19 7.61 -22.55 57.90
C SER A 19 6.20 -22.52 58.50
N SER A 20 5.65 -23.68 58.83
CA SER A 20 4.77 -23.80 59.99
C SER A 20 4.76 -25.25 60.47
N ASP A 21 5.25 -25.42 61.69
CA ASP A 21 5.10 -26.63 62.48
C ASP A 21 3.62 -27.03 62.54
N SER A 22 3.38 -28.29 62.26
CA SER A 22 2.16 -29.01 62.58
C SER A 22 2.02 -29.16 64.10
N VAL A 23 0.83 -28.88 64.65
CA VAL A 23 0.38 -29.60 65.84
C VAL A 23 -1.03 -30.14 65.61
N ASP A 24 -1.02 -31.46 65.53
CA ASP A 24 -2.03 -32.50 65.59
C ASP A 24 -3.38 -32.18 66.27
N ALA A 25 -4.43 -32.77 65.70
CA ALA A 25 -5.76 -32.88 66.28
C ALA A 25 -5.88 -34.21 67.02
N SER A 26 -6.38 -34.21 68.26
CA SER A 26 -7.00 -35.42 68.82
C SER A 26 -8.10 -35.12 69.84
N ALA A 27 -9.23 -35.81 69.61
CA ALA A 27 -10.25 -36.32 70.55
C ALA A 27 -11.08 -35.36 71.44
N GLY A 28 -12.41 -35.45 71.28
CA GLY A 28 -13.45 -34.82 72.12
C GLY A 28 -13.59 -35.44 73.53
N PRO A 29 -14.73 -35.35 74.25
CA PRO A 29 -16.08 -34.93 73.85
C PRO A 29 -16.73 -33.89 74.82
N GLY A 30 -17.86 -33.29 74.43
CA GLY A 30 -18.72 -32.58 75.37
C GLY A 30 -19.72 -31.66 74.70
N SER A 31 -20.94 -32.15 74.45
CA SER A 31 -22.09 -31.28 74.24
C SER A 31 -22.43 -30.57 75.56
N PRO A 32 -22.78 -29.28 75.52
CA PRO A 32 -24.18 -28.95 75.73
C PRO A 32 -24.75 -28.06 74.64
N GLN A 33 -26.08 -28.14 74.56
CA GLN A 33 -27.00 -27.56 73.60
C GLN A 33 -27.14 -26.02 73.79
N PRO A 34 -28.07 -25.37 73.05
CA PRO A 34 -27.85 -24.30 72.10
C PRO A 34 -27.93 -22.89 72.74
N ASP A 35 -26.87 -22.10 72.65
CA ASP A 35 -26.97 -20.67 72.99
C ASP A 35 -26.73 -19.80 71.75
N GLU A 36 -27.70 -18.92 71.56
CA GLU A 36 -27.82 -17.86 70.58
C GLU A 36 -26.49 -17.11 70.38
N ALA A 37 -25.91 -17.24 69.18
CA ALA A 37 -25.09 -16.19 68.57
C ALA A 37 -26.00 -15.57 67.52
N GLY A 38 -26.59 -14.40 67.80
CA GLY A 38 -25.93 -13.12 67.57
C GLY A 38 -26.17 -12.74 66.11
N PRO A 39 -26.79 -11.59 65.78
CA PRO A 39 -27.17 -11.30 64.41
C PRO A 39 -25.89 -11.29 63.56
N VAL A 40 -25.76 -12.27 62.68
CA VAL A 40 -24.84 -12.16 61.54
C VAL A 40 -25.30 -10.89 60.85
N LEU A 41 -24.43 -9.89 60.80
CA LEU A 41 -24.65 -8.71 59.99
C LEU A 41 -24.73 -9.21 58.55
N GLU A 42 -25.94 -9.52 58.10
CA GLU A 42 -26.33 -9.53 56.69
C GLU A 42 -26.18 -8.07 56.19
N GLU A 43 -24.94 -7.61 56.06
CA GLU A 43 -24.64 -6.50 55.17
C GLU A 43 -24.91 -7.02 53.76
N SER A 44 -25.90 -6.40 53.11
CA SER A 44 -26.38 -6.78 51.79
C SER A 44 -25.20 -6.90 50.81
N VAL A 45 -24.91 -8.12 50.37
CA VAL A 45 -24.00 -8.35 49.25
C VAL A 45 -24.47 -7.47 48.08
N PRO A 46 -23.60 -6.65 47.47
CA PRO A 46 -23.98 -5.85 46.32
C PRO A 46 -24.67 -6.72 45.27
N ALA A 47 -25.82 -6.30 44.74
CA ALA A 47 -26.61 -7.09 43.80
C ALA A 47 -25.78 -7.57 42.59
N ASP A 48 -24.84 -6.73 42.14
CA ASP A 48 -23.91 -7.04 41.04
C ASP A 48 -22.95 -8.20 41.40
N LEU A 49 -22.46 -8.27 42.65
CA LEU A 49 -21.60 -9.36 43.13
C LEU A 49 -22.40 -10.65 43.34
N ALA A 50 -23.61 -10.56 43.89
CA ALA A 50 -24.49 -11.71 44.06
C ALA A 50 -24.84 -12.34 42.70
N GLN A 51 -25.18 -11.51 41.71
CA GLN A 51 -25.49 -11.96 40.35
C GLN A 51 -24.27 -12.62 39.69
N ALA A 52 -23.08 -12.01 39.77
CA ALA A 52 -21.88 -12.58 39.16
C ALA A 52 -21.49 -13.93 39.79
N LEU A 53 -21.66 -14.10 41.11
CA LEU A 53 -21.41 -15.36 41.79
C LEU A 53 -22.43 -16.45 41.43
N GLU A 54 -23.71 -16.10 41.29
CA GLU A 54 -24.77 -17.02 40.85
C GLU A 54 -24.60 -17.45 39.38
N ASP A 55 -24.19 -16.52 38.51
CA ASP A 55 -23.86 -16.80 37.11
C ASP A 55 -22.64 -17.75 37.02
N LEU A 56 -21.61 -17.54 37.86
CA LEU A 56 -20.43 -18.42 37.94
C LEU A 56 -20.81 -19.84 38.39
N GLU A 57 -21.70 -19.98 39.37
CA GLU A 57 -22.18 -21.29 39.85
C GLU A 57 -23.03 -22.00 38.77
N THR A 58 -23.82 -21.24 38.01
CA THR A 58 -24.62 -21.76 36.89
C THR A 58 -23.73 -22.26 35.75
N ILE A 59 -22.69 -21.51 35.39
CA ILE A 59 -21.70 -21.91 34.37
C ILE A 59 -20.91 -23.14 34.86
N ALA A 60 -20.49 -23.16 36.13
CA ALA A 60 -19.72 -24.27 36.70
C ALA A 60 -20.52 -25.58 36.85
N SER A 61 -21.85 -25.50 37.00
CA SER A 61 -22.75 -26.65 37.11
C SER A 61 -23.30 -27.15 35.76
N GLY A 62 -22.93 -26.52 34.64
CA GLY A 62 -23.41 -26.92 33.32
C GLY A 62 -24.90 -26.65 33.08
N GLY A 63 -25.50 -25.72 33.83
CA GLY A 63 -26.88 -25.25 33.59
C GLY A 63 -28.00 -26.07 34.24
N GLU A 64 -27.71 -27.09 35.06
CA GLU A 64 -28.75 -27.83 35.81
C GLU A 64 -29.04 -27.17 37.19
N GLY A 65 -29.67 -26.00 37.18
CA GLY A 65 -30.05 -25.26 38.39
C GLY A 65 -31.22 -24.29 38.20
N ALA A 66 -32.37 -24.67 38.76
CA ALA A 66 -33.64 -23.96 39.01
C ALA A 66 -33.96 -22.57 38.39
N LEU A 67 -35.13 -22.54 37.70
CA LEU A 67 -36.06 -21.42 37.47
C LEU A 67 -35.66 -20.33 36.42
N GLY A 68 -36.00 -20.64 35.16
CA GLY A 68 -36.56 -19.73 34.16
C GLY A 68 -36.14 -18.25 34.18
N GLY A 69 -34.98 -17.95 33.60
CA GLY A 69 -34.53 -16.57 33.38
C GLY A 69 -33.12 -16.38 32.81
N TYR A 70 -32.27 -17.41 32.79
CA TYR A 70 -30.85 -17.27 32.43
C TYR A 70 -30.58 -17.57 30.94
N PRO A 71 -29.55 -16.93 30.34
CA PRO A 71 -29.10 -17.22 28.97
C PRO A 71 -28.65 -18.68 28.85
N GLU A 72 -28.94 -19.33 27.71
CA GLU A 72 -28.44 -20.68 27.40
C GLU A 72 -26.92 -20.74 27.62
N VAL A 73 -26.46 -21.68 28.44
CA VAL A 73 -25.02 -21.96 28.58
C VAL A 73 -24.55 -22.55 27.25
N PRO A 74 -23.58 -21.95 26.55
CA PRO A 74 -23.09 -22.46 25.27
C PRO A 74 -22.60 -23.90 25.39
N GLU A 75 -22.75 -24.73 24.36
CA GLU A 75 -22.19 -26.10 24.36
C GLU A 75 -20.69 -26.12 24.06
N ASP A 76 -20.16 -25.05 23.45
CA ASP A 76 -18.76 -24.93 23.06
C ASP A 76 -17.85 -24.57 24.26
N PRO A 77 -16.78 -25.34 24.56
CA PRO A 77 -15.91 -25.10 25.70
C PRO A 77 -15.20 -23.74 25.71
N LEU A 78 -14.89 -23.18 24.53
CA LEU A 78 -14.28 -21.86 24.42
C LEU A 78 -15.31 -20.76 24.75
N GLU A 79 -16.52 -20.86 24.20
CA GLU A 79 -17.60 -19.91 24.51
C GLU A 79 -18.00 -19.95 26.00
N GLN A 80 -18.05 -21.14 26.62
CA GLN A 80 -18.25 -21.30 28.06
C GLN A 80 -17.14 -20.62 28.88
N PHE A 81 -15.89 -20.80 28.48
CA PHE A 81 -14.76 -20.17 29.17
C PHE A 81 -14.71 -18.65 28.99
N GLU A 82 -15.11 -18.12 27.83
CA GLU A 82 -15.24 -16.68 27.62
C GLU A 82 -16.32 -16.08 28.54
N ALA A 83 -17.48 -16.73 28.62
CA ALA A 83 -18.54 -16.33 29.56
C ALA A 83 -18.06 -16.40 31.01
N PHE A 84 -17.36 -17.48 31.38
CA PHE A 84 -16.75 -17.64 32.70
C PHE A 84 -15.76 -16.53 33.04
N ALA A 85 -14.82 -16.24 32.13
CA ALA A 85 -13.81 -15.20 32.31
C ALA A 85 -14.42 -13.80 32.44
N ALA A 86 -15.48 -13.52 31.68
CA ALA A 86 -16.23 -12.27 31.81
C ALA A 86 -16.88 -12.12 33.21
N GLN A 87 -17.42 -13.20 33.77
CA GLN A 87 -18.02 -13.19 35.11
C GLN A 87 -16.99 -13.06 36.22
N ILE A 88 -15.81 -13.69 36.09
CA ILE A 88 -14.69 -13.46 37.02
C ILE A 88 -14.26 -11.99 37.01
N ALA A 89 -14.20 -11.36 35.83
CA ALA A 89 -13.87 -9.93 35.71
C ALA A 89 -14.95 -9.04 36.36
N ALA A 90 -16.23 -9.33 36.12
CA ALA A 90 -17.35 -8.60 36.72
C ALA A 90 -17.36 -8.73 38.26
N ALA A 91 -17.11 -9.92 38.80
CA ALA A 91 -17.01 -10.15 40.23
C ALA A 91 -15.82 -9.41 40.86
N ARG A 92 -14.66 -9.36 40.19
CA ARG A 92 -13.50 -8.54 40.63
C ARG A 92 -13.85 -7.06 40.69
N GLU A 93 -14.49 -6.52 39.65
CA GLU A 93 -14.91 -5.11 39.60
C GLU A 93 -15.91 -4.79 40.74
N ALA A 94 -16.86 -5.70 41.01
CA ALA A 94 -17.82 -5.54 42.10
C ALA A 94 -17.15 -5.57 43.49
N ILE A 95 -16.16 -6.45 43.69
CA ILE A 95 -15.38 -6.51 44.94
C ILE A 95 -14.51 -5.26 45.11
N GLU A 96 -13.88 -4.75 44.04
CA GLU A 96 -13.11 -3.51 44.07
C GLU A 96 -13.99 -2.30 44.40
N LYS A 97 -15.20 -2.24 43.84
CA LYS A 97 -16.20 -1.21 44.16
C LYS A 97 -16.66 -1.30 45.62
N MET A 98 -16.92 -2.51 46.12
CA MET A 98 -17.26 -2.74 47.53
C MET A 98 -16.14 -2.28 48.48
N ALA A 99 -14.88 -2.51 48.11
CA ALA A 99 -13.73 -1.99 48.86
C ALA A 99 -13.66 -0.45 48.81
N ALA A 100 -13.93 0.17 47.64
CA ALA A 100 -13.97 1.61 47.49
C ALA A 100 -15.13 2.27 48.26
N ASP A 101 -16.26 1.57 48.40
CA ASP A 101 -17.44 1.99 49.16
C ASP A 101 -17.28 1.81 50.69
N GLY A 102 -16.12 1.32 51.14
CA GLY A 102 -15.73 1.30 52.56
C GLY A 102 -16.00 -0.02 53.29
N ALA A 103 -16.19 -1.13 52.56
CA ALA A 103 -16.36 -2.44 53.19
C ALA A 103 -15.14 -2.87 54.02
N PRO A 104 -15.33 -3.67 55.10
CA PRO A 104 -14.22 -4.16 55.90
C PRO A 104 -13.20 -4.97 55.08
N PRO A 105 -11.88 -4.78 55.27
CA PRO A 105 -10.85 -5.52 54.52
C PRO A 105 -10.97 -7.04 54.64
N GLU A 106 -11.44 -7.55 55.79
CA GLU A 106 -11.65 -8.98 56.02
C GLU A 106 -12.76 -9.55 55.11
N VAL A 107 -13.81 -8.77 54.86
CA VAL A 107 -14.92 -9.15 53.97
C VAL A 107 -14.48 -9.10 52.51
N VAL A 108 -13.75 -8.06 52.11
CA VAL A 108 -13.15 -7.94 50.77
C VAL A 108 -12.23 -9.13 50.49
N GLN A 109 -11.36 -9.48 51.44
CA GLN A 109 -10.44 -10.59 51.29
C GLN A 109 -11.17 -11.95 51.21
N ALA A 110 -12.20 -12.17 52.02
CA ALA A 110 -13.00 -13.38 51.96
C ALA A 110 -13.67 -13.59 50.59
N HIS A 111 -14.18 -12.52 49.96
CA HIS A 111 -14.75 -12.59 48.62
C HIS A 111 -13.69 -12.80 47.53
N LEU A 112 -12.50 -12.22 47.65
CA LEU A 112 -11.38 -12.50 46.73
C LEU A 112 -10.93 -13.96 46.83
N ASP A 113 -10.84 -14.50 48.04
CA ASP A 113 -10.47 -15.91 48.27
C ASP A 113 -11.53 -16.87 47.72
N GLN A 114 -12.81 -16.55 47.90
CA GLN A 114 -13.92 -17.29 47.30
C GLN A 114 -13.85 -17.25 45.77
N LEU A 115 -13.65 -16.07 45.18
CA LEU A 115 -13.58 -15.90 43.72
C LEU A 115 -12.41 -16.69 43.11
N ARG A 116 -11.26 -16.66 43.78
CA ARG A 116 -10.08 -17.46 43.40
C ARG A 116 -10.38 -18.96 43.47
N ALA A 117 -11.05 -19.42 44.53
CA ALA A 117 -11.42 -20.82 44.68
C ALA A 117 -12.39 -21.27 43.57
N THR A 118 -13.37 -20.43 43.21
CA THR A 118 -14.30 -20.68 42.10
C THR A 118 -13.58 -20.75 40.76
N SER A 119 -12.65 -19.82 40.49
CA SER A 119 -11.81 -19.83 39.29
C SER A 119 -11.04 -21.15 39.14
N LEU A 120 -10.38 -21.56 40.22
CA LEU A 120 -9.59 -22.78 40.25
C LEU A 120 -10.45 -24.04 40.10
N ALA A 121 -11.61 -24.08 40.74
CA ALA A 121 -12.53 -25.22 40.69
C ALA A 121 -13.03 -25.47 39.27
N TYR A 122 -13.51 -24.41 38.59
CA TYR A 122 -13.98 -24.52 37.20
C TYR A 122 -12.88 -24.99 36.26
N LEU A 123 -11.71 -24.37 36.29
CA LEU A 123 -10.62 -24.76 35.38
C LEU A 123 -10.10 -26.17 35.63
N SER A 124 -10.26 -26.68 36.85
CA SER A 124 -9.88 -28.05 37.21
C SER A 124 -10.91 -29.10 36.75
N THR A 125 -12.12 -28.70 36.31
CA THR A 125 -13.08 -29.63 35.69
C THR A 125 -12.80 -29.86 34.20
N LEU A 126 -12.10 -28.93 33.55
CA LEU A 126 -11.78 -29.02 32.13
C LEU A 126 -10.78 -30.14 31.84
N THR A 127 -11.00 -30.85 30.73
CA THR A 127 -10.07 -31.88 30.27
C THR A 127 -8.78 -31.25 29.72
N PRO A 128 -7.66 -31.99 29.70
CA PRO A 128 -6.41 -31.50 29.10
C PRO A 128 -6.57 -31.01 27.65
N ASP A 129 -7.42 -31.67 26.85
CA ASP A 129 -7.63 -31.27 25.45
C ASP A 129 -8.41 -29.95 25.35
N GLN A 130 -9.47 -29.77 26.15
CA GLN A 130 -10.19 -28.50 26.26
C GLN A 130 -9.27 -27.36 26.74
N LEU A 131 -8.43 -27.62 27.73
CA LEU A 131 -7.46 -26.63 28.22
C LEU A 131 -6.48 -26.20 27.11
N ARG A 132 -6.02 -27.13 26.26
CA ARG A 132 -5.12 -26.82 25.15
C ARG A 132 -5.82 -26.03 24.05
N GLU A 133 -7.05 -26.42 23.71
CA GLU A 133 -7.88 -25.73 22.71
C GLU A 133 -8.13 -24.27 23.12
N ILE A 134 -8.59 -24.07 24.36
CA ILE A 134 -8.83 -22.74 24.92
C ILE A 134 -7.51 -21.93 24.98
N ALA A 135 -6.41 -22.54 25.40
CA ALA A 135 -5.11 -21.88 25.47
C ALA A 135 -4.62 -21.44 24.08
N ALA A 136 -4.75 -22.29 23.06
CA ALA A 136 -4.41 -21.94 21.68
C ALA A 136 -5.25 -20.74 21.18
N ALA A 137 -6.57 -20.77 21.41
CA ALA A 137 -7.46 -19.67 21.03
C ALA A 137 -7.12 -18.35 21.74
N ARG A 138 -6.59 -18.43 22.97
CA ARG A 138 -6.10 -17.30 23.77
C ARG A 138 -4.65 -16.91 23.49
N GLY A 139 -4.00 -17.52 22.49
CA GLY A 139 -2.65 -17.16 22.03
C GLY A 139 -1.50 -17.84 22.79
N PHE A 140 -1.74 -18.94 23.50
CA PHE A 140 -0.67 -19.78 24.06
C PHE A 140 0.02 -20.58 22.95
N GLU A 141 1.34 -20.41 22.81
CA GLU A 141 2.10 -21.12 21.78
C GLU A 141 2.50 -22.52 22.27
N HIS A 142 2.27 -23.51 21.42
CA HIS A 142 2.56 -24.94 21.66
C HIS A 142 1.93 -25.53 22.94
N PRO A 143 0.60 -25.48 23.10
CA PRO A 143 -0.09 -25.97 24.31
C PRO A 143 0.10 -27.48 24.53
N ALA A 144 0.49 -28.25 23.52
CA ALA A 144 0.85 -29.65 23.65
C ALA A 144 2.12 -29.90 24.46
N LEU A 145 3.01 -28.90 24.59
CA LEU A 145 4.31 -29.03 25.23
C LEU A 145 4.30 -28.73 26.73
N VAL A 146 3.13 -28.64 27.34
CA VAL A 146 2.93 -28.46 28.79
C VAL A 146 2.03 -29.55 29.36
N GLY A 147 2.17 -29.83 30.66
CA GLY A 147 1.41 -30.91 31.31
C GLY A 147 1.90 -32.33 31.00
N LEU A 148 3.06 -32.47 30.35
CA LEU A 148 3.61 -33.75 29.87
C LEU A 148 3.91 -34.80 30.95
N SER A 149 4.06 -34.40 32.21
CA SER A 149 4.33 -35.35 33.31
C SER A 149 3.09 -36.16 33.71
N GLY A 150 1.88 -35.70 33.40
CA GLY A 150 0.62 -36.32 33.83
C GLY A 150 0.42 -36.34 35.36
N THR A 151 1.32 -35.73 36.12
CA THR A 151 1.30 -35.70 37.59
C THR A 151 1.03 -34.28 38.09
N GLY A 152 -0.01 -34.11 38.90
CA GLY A 152 -0.39 -32.82 39.48
C GLY A 152 -1.35 -32.02 38.60
N GLN A 153 -1.62 -30.78 39.01
CA GLN A 153 -2.52 -29.88 38.29
C GLN A 153 -1.91 -29.47 36.93
N HIS A 154 -2.73 -29.47 35.88
CA HIS A 154 -2.26 -29.12 34.54
C HIS A 154 -1.79 -27.65 34.51
N PRO A 155 -0.58 -27.33 33.98
CA PRO A 155 -0.06 -25.96 34.01
C PRO A 155 -0.98 -24.93 33.33
N LEU A 156 -1.72 -25.34 32.30
CA LEU A 156 -2.69 -24.47 31.63
C LEU A 156 -3.84 -24.03 32.54
N VAL A 157 -4.16 -24.75 33.62
CA VAL A 157 -5.15 -24.28 34.62
C VAL A 157 -4.71 -22.95 35.19
N HIS A 158 -3.44 -22.84 35.62
CA HIS A 158 -2.90 -21.57 36.14
C HIS A 158 -2.72 -20.52 35.04
N TRP A 159 -2.36 -20.91 33.83
CA TRP A 159 -2.17 -19.97 32.72
C TRP A 159 -3.49 -19.33 32.26
N LEU A 160 -4.55 -20.14 32.14
CA LEU A 160 -5.88 -19.71 31.73
C LEU A 160 -6.64 -18.95 32.82
N ASP A 161 -6.24 -19.06 34.09
CA ASP A 161 -6.98 -18.51 35.22
C ASP A 161 -7.21 -16.98 35.10
N PRO A 162 -8.46 -16.53 34.85
CA PRO A 162 -8.79 -15.12 34.66
C PRO A 162 -8.74 -14.31 35.97
N TYR A 163 -8.65 -14.98 37.13
CA TYR A 163 -8.40 -14.30 38.40
C TYR A 163 -7.05 -13.57 38.38
N TYR A 164 -6.06 -14.15 37.71
CA TYR A 164 -4.72 -13.59 37.56
C TYR A 164 -4.57 -12.78 36.28
N ASP A 165 -3.96 -11.59 36.40
CA ASP A 165 -3.65 -10.75 35.25
C ASP A 165 -2.75 -11.48 34.23
N ALA A 166 -2.96 -11.22 32.93
CA ALA A 166 -2.29 -11.94 31.85
C ALA A 166 -0.75 -11.81 31.85
N GLY A 167 -0.21 -10.70 32.39
CA GLY A 167 1.22 -10.38 32.36
C GLY A 167 2.06 -10.90 33.53
N ILE A 168 1.50 -11.69 34.46
CA ILE A 168 2.26 -12.09 35.65
C ILE A 168 3.39 -13.09 35.35
N THR A 169 4.48 -12.99 36.10
CA THR A 169 5.70 -13.79 35.92
C THR A 169 5.44 -15.30 35.91
N SER A 170 4.49 -15.80 36.70
CA SER A 170 4.17 -17.23 36.76
C SER A 170 3.52 -17.75 35.47
N LYS A 171 2.67 -16.96 34.79
CA LYS A 171 2.10 -17.31 33.48
C LYS A 171 3.18 -17.32 32.40
N ASN A 172 4.05 -16.30 32.38
CA ASN A 172 5.16 -16.21 31.42
C ASN A 172 6.13 -17.40 31.53
N LYS A 173 6.39 -17.91 32.74
CA LYS A 173 7.23 -19.09 32.95
C LYS A 173 6.66 -20.36 32.31
N ILE A 174 5.33 -20.49 32.24
CA ILE A 174 4.67 -21.65 31.63
C ILE A 174 4.82 -21.61 30.10
N GLN A 175 4.61 -20.44 29.49
CA GLN A 175 4.85 -20.22 28.05
C GLN A 175 6.32 -20.44 27.68
N ALA A 176 7.26 -19.88 28.46
CA ALA A 176 8.70 -20.04 28.22
C ALA A 176 9.14 -21.52 28.27
N ALA A 177 8.52 -22.32 29.15
CA ALA A 177 8.80 -23.75 29.23
C ALA A 177 8.27 -24.52 28.01
N ALA A 178 7.14 -24.12 27.43
CA ALA A 178 6.62 -24.67 26.17
C ALA A 178 7.57 -24.36 25.01
N LEU A 179 8.01 -23.11 24.88
CA LEU A 179 8.94 -22.65 23.84
C LEU A 179 10.30 -23.35 23.94
N THR A 180 10.86 -23.48 25.15
CA THR A 180 12.13 -24.20 25.37
C THR A 180 12.05 -25.66 24.90
N ARG A 181 10.89 -26.31 25.08
CA ARG A 181 10.65 -27.68 24.61
C ARG A 181 10.46 -27.73 23.10
N TYR A 182 9.83 -26.73 22.52
CA TYR A 182 9.72 -26.62 21.07
C TYR A 182 11.09 -26.50 20.42
N ASP A 183 11.98 -25.65 20.98
CA ASP A 183 13.36 -25.50 20.53
C ASP A 183 14.14 -26.82 20.59
N GLN A 184 13.89 -27.67 21.60
CA GLN A 184 14.47 -29.01 21.69
C GLN A 184 13.99 -29.92 20.55
N LEU A 185 12.69 -29.89 20.23
CA LEU A 185 12.13 -30.65 19.11
C LEU A 185 12.66 -30.17 17.75
N VAL A 186 12.79 -28.86 17.58
CA VAL A 186 13.39 -28.23 16.39
C VAL A 186 14.87 -28.60 16.26
N ALA A 187 15.59 -28.73 17.38
CA ALA A 187 16.97 -29.22 17.42
C ALA A 187 17.10 -30.73 17.17
N GLY A 188 16.01 -31.42 16.81
CA GLY A 188 15.99 -32.86 16.54
C GLY A 188 16.03 -33.73 17.80
N GLN A 189 15.85 -33.15 18.99
CA GLN A 189 15.70 -33.89 20.23
C GLN A 189 14.24 -34.36 20.40
N THR A 190 14.01 -35.25 21.36
CA THR A 190 12.65 -35.68 21.73
C THR A 190 12.25 -35.07 23.07
N VAL A 191 11.02 -34.61 23.19
CA VAL A 191 10.45 -34.12 24.46
C VAL A 191 9.36 -35.07 24.91
N ALA A 192 9.53 -35.70 26.08
CA ALA A 192 8.62 -36.73 26.59
C ALA A 192 8.32 -37.86 25.58
N GLY A 193 9.29 -38.19 24.72
CA GLY A 193 9.15 -39.19 23.66
C GLY A 193 8.47 -38.70 22.37
N MET A 194 8.01 -37.44 22.34
CA MET A 194 7.43 -36.78 21.17
C MET A 194 8.53 -36.24 20.26
N THR A 195 8.37 -36.38 18.95
CA THR A 195 9.19 -35.72 17.92
C THR A 195 8.52 -34.43 17.42
N LEU A 196 9.24 -33.59 16.68
CA LEU A 196 8.66 -32.41 16.03
C LEU A 196 7.47 -32.77 15.12
N ALA A 197 7.56 -33.89 14.39
CA ALA A 197 6.48 -34.38 13.54
C ALA A 197 5.24 -34.81 14.34
N ASP A 198 5.44 -35.42 15.51
CA ASP A 198 4.35 -35.81 16.40
C ASP A 198 3.66 -34.57 16.97
N LEU A 199 4.42 -33.53 17.34
CA LEU A 199 3.86 -32.25 17.79
C LEU A 199 2.98 -31.60 16.72
N HIS A 200 3.49 -31.50 15.49
CA HIS A 200 2.74 -30.93 14.37
C HIS A 200 1.45 -31.71 14.07
N THR A 201 1.50 -33.03 14.17
CA THR A 201 0.30 -33.89 14.06
C THR A 201 -0.69 -33.61 15.18
N LEU A 202 -0.21 -33.42 16.41
CA LEU A 202 -1.04 -33.22 17.59
C LEU A 202 -1.66 -31.81 17.65
N GLU A 203 -0.98 -30.79 17.13
CA GLU A 203 -1.46 -29.40 17.08
C GLU A 203 -2.15 -29.05 15.76
N GLY A 204 -2.21 -29.98 14.80
CA GLY A 204 -2.78 -29.72 13.47
C GLY A 204 -2.00 -28.70 12.65
N THR A 205 -0.70 -28.51 12.95
CA THR A 205 0.19 -27.56 12.28
C THR A 205 1.10 -28.30 11.28
N THR A 206 1.57 -27.61 10.24
CA THR A 206 2.49 -28.21 9.25
C THR A 206 3.95 -28.06 9.70
N PRO A 207 4.79 -29.10 9.57
CA PRO A 207 6.21 -28.98 9.87
C PRO A 207 6.89 -27.94 8.99
N PRO A 208 7.86 -27.16 9.52
CA PRO A 208 8.63 -26.23 8.72
C PRO A 208 9.34 -27.00 7.61
N VAL A 209 9.11 -26.56 6.37
CA VAL A 209 9.72 -27.10 5.15
C VAL A 209 11.23 -27.10 5.32
N GLY A 210 11.88 -28.22 5.00
CA GLY A 210 13.34 -28.38 5.12
C GLY A 210 14.12 -27.24 4.49
N THR A 211 15.29 -26.95 5.07
CA THR A 211 16.26 -25.92 4.67
C THR A 211 16.35 -25.78 3.15
N PRO A 212 16.06 -24.59 2.57
CA PRO A 212 16.22 -24.34 1.14
C PRO A 212 17.66 -24.63 0.70
N GLU A 213 17.82 -25.15 -0.52
CA GLU A 213 19.13 -25.38 -1.15
C GLU A 213 19.98 -24.10 -1.09
N GLY A 214 21.21 -24.21 -0.56
CA GLY A 214 22.13 -23.07 -0.40
C GLY A 214 22.07 -22.34 0.95
N THR A 215 21.28 -22.81 1.92
CA THR A 215 21.27 -22.27 3.30
C THR A 215 22.15 -23.10 4.24
N TRP A 216 22.77 -22.45 5.24
CA TRP A 216 23.58 -23.11 6.28
C TRP A 216 22.98 -22.89 7.66
N THR A 217 23.03 -23.91 8.51
CA THR A 217 22.53 -23.81 9.90
C THR A 217 23.55 -23.05 10.76
N ALA A 218 23.14 -21.89 11.26
CA ALA A 218 23.95 -20.99 12.07
C ALA A 218 23.54 -21.03 13.54
N SER A 219 24.50 -20.97 14.45
CA SER A 219 24.24 -20.59 15.85
C SER A 219 24.05 -19.07 15.99
N VAL A 220 23.39 -18.62 17.06
CA VAL A 220 23.19 -17.18 17.35
C VAL A 220 24.52 -16.41 17.34
N ALA A 221 25.60 -17.00 17.85
CA ALA A 221 26.94 -16.38 17.83
C ALA A 221 27.51 -16.24 16.41
N GLN A 222 27.25 -17.19 15.51
CA GLN A 222 27.71 -17.12 14.13
C GLN A 222 26.87 -16.13 13.31
N VAL A 223 25.57 -15.97 13.63
CA VAL A 223 24.75 -14.89 13.07
C VAL A 223 25.27 -13.52 13.51
N ASP A 224 25.57 -13.34 14.80
CA ASP A 224 26.17 -12.09 15.32
C ASP A 224 27.51 -11.78 14.64
N GLN A 225 28.34 -12.80 14.39
CA GLN A 225 29.57 -12.64 13.62
C GLN A 225 29.31 -12.22 12.16
N ALA A 226 28.31 -12.83 11.49
CA ALA A 226 27.92 -12.46 10.13
C ALA A 226 27.37 -11.03 10.06
N LEU A 227 26.57 -10.61 11.04
CA LEU A 227 26.06 -9.23 11.17
C LEU A 227 27.21 -8.22 11.34
N LYS A 228 28.19 -8.52 12.18
CA LYS A 228 29.38 -7.65 12.38
C LYS A 228 30.25 -7.57 11.13
N ALA A 229 30.44 -8.69 10.43
CA ALA A 229 31.19 -8.72 9.17
C ALA A 229 30.48 -7.89 8.09
N HIS A 230 29.15 -7.99 8.02
CA HIS A 230 28.32 -7.19 7.12
C HIS A 230 28.42 -5.69 7.41
N GLU A 231 28.29 -5.28 8.67
CA GLU A 231 28.44 -3.89 9.08
C GLU A 231 29.83 -3.32 8.78
N ALA A 232 30.89 -4.10 9.02
CA ALA A 232 32.25 -3.68 8.73
C ALA A 232 32.49 -3.48 7.22
N ALA A 233 32.00 -4.41 6.39
CA ALA A 233 32.11 -4.31 4.94
C ALA A 233 31.30 -3.10 4.40
N GLN A 234 30.11 -2.87 4.95
CA GLN A 234 29.28 -1.73 4.59
C GLN A 234 29.93 -0.39 4.95
N GLN A 235 30.50 -0.27 6.17
CA GLN A 235 31.23 0.94 6.57
C GLN A 235 32.44 1.20 5.67
N ALA A 236 33.15 0.16 5.22
CA ALA A 236 34.27 0.31 4.31
C ALA A 236 33.85 0.88 2.94
N VAL A 237 32.67 0.48 2.43
CA VAL A 237 32.11 1.02 1.18
C VAL A 237 31.66 2.47 1.35
N VAL A 238 31.01 2.80 2.47
CA VAL A 238 30.49 4.17 2.76
C VAL A 238 31.62 5.16 3.07
N ALA A 239 32.69 4.71 3.74
CA ALA A 239 33.82 5.56 4.11
C ALA A 239 34.80 5.83 2.96
N ALA A 240 34.61 5.22 1.79
CA ALA A 240 35.48 5.42 0.64
C ALA A 240 35.39 6.87 0.15
N SER A 241 36.47 7.64 0.31
CA SER A 241 36.49 9.09 0.07
C SER A 241 36.65 9.49 -1.40
N GLU A 242 37.13 8.59 -2.27
CA GLU A 242 37.42 8.89 -3.69
C GLU A 242 36.70 7.94 -4.66
N ALA A 243 36.67 6.63 -4.37
CA ALA A 243 35.83 5.62 -5.04
C ALA A 243 35.89 4.30 -4.26
N THR A 244 34.79 3.52 -4.25
CA THR A 244 34.78 2.16 -3.71
C THR A 244 35.67 1.25 -4.58
N THR A 245 36.53 0.43 -3.97
CA THR A 245 37.35 -0.54 -4.74
C THR A 245 36.58 -1.82 -5.05
N PRO A 246 36.97 -2.61 -6.09
CA PRO A 246 36.38 -3.92 -6.35
C PRO A 246 36.44 -4.85 -5.14
N GLU A 247 37.52 -4.81 -4.35
CA GLU A 247 37.70 -5.65 -3.17
C GLU A 247 36.74 -5.29 -2.04
N GLN A 248 36.53 -3.99 -1.79
CA GLN A 248 35.56 -3.51 -0.80
C GLN A 248 34.14 -3.90 -1.18
N LEU A 249 33.82 -3.78 -2.48
CA LEU A 249 32.53 -4.17 -3.01
C LEU A 249 32.33 -5.69 -2.92
N LYS A 250 33.34 -6.49 -3.28
CA LYS A 250 33.30 -7.95 -3.14
C LYS A 250 33.09 -8.38 -1.69
N ALA A 251 33.81 -7.75 -0.75
CA ALA A 251 33.67 -8.06 0.67
C ALA A 251 32.24 -7.79 1.19
N LEU A 252 31.58 -6.74 0.69
CA LEU A 252 30.17 -6.47 1.00
C LEU A 252 29.24 -7.54 0.43
N LEU A 253 29.43 -7.92 -0.84
CA LEU A 253 28.61 -8.95 -1.49
C LEU A 253 28.76 -10.32 -0.81
N ASP A 254 29.99 -10.72 -0.48
CA ASP A 254 30.29 -11.97 0.22
C ASP A 254 29.67 -11.99 1.64
N ALA A 255 29.74 -10.87 2.36
CA ALA A 255 29.15 -10.76 3.70
C ALA A 255 27.61 -10.78 3.65
N ASP A 256 27.01 -10.14 2.64
CA ASP A 256 25.56 -10.16 2.41
C ASP A 256 25.07 -11.58 2.07
N ALA A 257 25.75 -12.29 1.17
CA ALA A 257 25.43 -13.67 0.81
C ALA A 257 25.57 -14.63 2.01
N THR A 258 26.61 -14.44 2.84
CA THR A 258 26.82 -15.24 4.05
C THR A 258 25.69 -15.04 5.06
N LEU A 259 25.24 -13.79 5.24
CA LEU A 259 24.14 -13.46 6.16
C LEU A 259 22.78 -13.90 5.60
N ALA A 260 22.52 -13.71 4.31
CA ALA A 260 21.26 -14.06 3.65
C ALA A 260 21.03 -15.59 3.59
N SER A 261 22.11 -16.37 3.50
CA SER A 261 22.05 -17.84 3.52
C SER A 261 22.04 -18.44 4.94
N ALA A 262 22.17 -17.63 5.99
CA ALA A 262 22.15 -18.12 7.36
C ALA A 262 20.73 -18.53 7.77
N HIS A 263 20.61 -19.68 8.42
CA HIS A 263 19.37 -20.13 9.05
C HIS A 263 19.63 -20.42 10.53
N CYS A 264 18.99 -19.67 11.43
CA CYS A 264 19.16 -19.82 12.88
C CYS A 264 17.79 -19.98 13.55
N PRO A 265 17.34 -21.22 13.82
CA PRO A 265 16.05 -21.47 14.46
C PRO A 265 15.88 -20.78 15.82
N GLY A 266 16.97 -20.56 16.55
CA GLY A 266 16.98 -19.87 17.86
C GLY A 266 16.95 -18.34 17.79
N LEU A 267 16.81 -17.75 16.59
CA LEU A 267 16.69 -16.31 16.40
C LEU A 267 15.47 -16.00 15.52
N LEU A 268 14.30 -15.87 16.15
CA LEU A 268 13.01 -15.64 15.49
C LEU A 268 13.00 -14.38 14.60
N GLU A 269 13.83 -13.38 14.92
CA GLU A 269 13.97 -12.14 14.17
C GLU A 269 15.02 -12.20 13.04
N LEU A 270 15.62 -13.36 12.75
CA LEU A 270 16.68 -13.46 11.75
C LEU A 270 16.20 -12.99 10.37
N GLU A 271 14.98 -13.36 9.96
CA GLU A 271 14.41 -12.92 8.68
C GLU A 271 14.21 -11.40 8.63
N SER A 272 13.71 -10.80 9.72
CA SER A 272 13.60 -9.35 9.88
C SER A 272 14.97 -8.65 9.79
N LEU A 273 15.99 -9.23 10.42
CA LEU A 273 17.37 -8.73 10.41
C LEU A 273 18.00 -8.87 9.03
N GLN A 274 17.83 -10.01 8.35
CA GLN A 274 18.28 -10.24 6.98
C GLN A 274 17.64 -9.25 6.02
N ALA A 275 16.32 -9.03 6.12
CA ALA A 275 15.62 -8.04 5.31
C ALA A 275 16.12 -6.62 5.58
N GLY A 276 16.31 -6.25 6.85
CA GLY A 276 16.86 -4.94 7.24
C GLY A 276 18.28 -4.72 6.74
N LYS A 277 19.16 -5.72 6.85
CA LYS A 277 20.54 -5.64 6.35
C LYS A 277 20.60 -5.61 4.82
N LYS A 278 19.75 -6.37 4.14
CA LYS A 278 19.62 -6.31 2.68
C LYS A 278 19.25 -4.91 2.20
N MET A 279 18.33 -4.22 2.87
CA MET A 279 18.01 -2.82 2.56
C MET A 279 19.22 -1.88 2.69
N VAL A 280 20.04 -2.09 3.73
CA VAL A 280 21.27 -1.32 3.96
C VAL A 280 22.31 -1.62 2.87
N THR A 281 22.45 -2.88 2.45
CA THR A 281 23.29 -3.28 1.31
C THR A 281 22.88 -2.56 0.04
N HIS A 282 21.58 -2.53 -0.29
CA HIS A 282 21.07 -1.80 -1.45
C HIS A 282 21.42 -0.30 -1.40
N HIS A 283 21.34 0.32 -0.22
CA HIS A 283 21.71 1.72 -0.05
C HIS A 283 23.21 1.96 -0.28
N ALA A 284 24.07 1.10 0.28
CA ALA A 284 25.52 1.16 0.08
C ALA A 284 25.91 0.92 -1.38
N LEU A 285 25.29 -0.07 -2.05
CA LEU A 285 25.50 -0.34 -3.47
C LEU A 285 25.04 0.81 -4.36
N ALA A 286 23.91 1.44 -4.07
CA ALA A 286 23.42 2.60 -4.83
C ALA A 286 24.38 3.81 -4.76
N ALA A 287 25.12 3.96 -3.67
CA ALA A 287 26.10 5.04 -3.47
C ALA A 287 27.51 4.68 -3.96
N GLY A 288 27.94 3.41 -3.82
CA GLY A 288 29.33 2.97 -4.06
C GLY A 288 29.58 2.12 -5.31
N ALA A 289 28.54 1.58 -5.96
CA ALA A 289 28.71 0.77 -7.17
C ALA A 289 28.96 1.66 -8.40
N THR A 290 30.24 1.77 -8.79
CA THR A 290 30.68 2.51 -9.97
C THR A 290 31.08 1.53 -11.08
N PRO A 291 31.11 1.96 -12.36
CA PRO A 291 31.60 1.11 -13.43
C PRO A 291 32.99 0.52 -13.16
N ALA A 292 33.91 1.31 -12.59
CA ALA A 292 35.27 0.89 -12.28
C ALA A 292 35.33 -0.17 -11.18
N SER A 293 34.45 -0.09 -10.18
CA SER A 293 34.42 -1.05 -9.07
C SER A 293 33.69 -2.36 -9.43
N VAL A 294 32.68 -2.28 -10.30
CA VAL A 294 31.85 -3.43 -10.68
C VAL A 294 32.45 -4.24 -11.82
N LYS A 295 33.10 -3.61 -12.81
CA LYS A 295 33.62 -4.30 -14.02
C LYS A 295 34.50 -5.51 -13.74
N PRO A 296 35.50 -5.45 -12.85
CA PRO A 296 36.34 -6.62 -12.56
C PRO A 296 35.56 -7.78 -11.95
N LEU A 297 34.55 -7.49 -11.12
CA LEU A 297 33.70 -8.49 -10.50
C LEU A 297 32.75 -9.13 -11.51
N ALA A 298 32.15 -8.31 -12.37
CA ALA A 298 31.25 -8.78 -13.41
C ALA A 298 31.99 -9.61 -14.48
N ASP A 299 33.23 -9.26 -14.81
CA ASP A 299 34.07 -10.07 -15.71
C ASP A 299 34.39 -11.43 -15.10
N ALA A 300 34.75 -11.47 -13.80
CA ALA A 300 34.98 -12.72 -13.10
C ALA A 300 33.71 -13.59 -13.02
N ALA A 301 32.55 -12.98 -12.77
CA ALA A 301 31.26 -13.67 -12.74
C ALA A 301 30.87 -14.21 -14.14
N LEU A 302 31.18 -13.46 -15.21
CA LEU A 302 30.98 -13.93 -16.59
C LEU A 302 31.90 -15.12 -16.91
N GLU A 303 33.18 -15.07 -16.52
CA GLU A 303 34.13 -16.17 -16.69
C GLU A 303 33.72 -17.42 -15.89
N ALA A 304 33.12 -17.23 -14.72
CA ALA A 304 32.57 -18.31 -13.89
C ALA A 304 31.23 -18.87 -14.40
N GLY A 305 30.58 -18.20 -15.36
CA GLY A 305 29.27 -18.58 -15.88
C GLY A 305 28.11 -18.22 -14.94
N GLU A 306 28.32 -17.32 -13.99
CA GLU A 306 27.31 -16.85 -13.03
C GLU A 306 26.39 -15.78 -13.64
N ILE A 307 26.88 -15.05 -14.63
CA ILE A 307 26.11 -14.10 -15.44
C ILE A 307 26.39 -14.32 -16.93
N SER A 308 25.46 -13.90 -17.77
CA SER A 308 25.54 -13.93 -19.22
C SER A 308 26.13 -12.64 -19.80
N GLU A 309 26.61 -12.72 -21.04
CA GLU A 309 27.09 -11.55 -21.80
C GLU A 309 25.98 -10.51 -22.01
N ALA A 310 24.72 -10.96 -22.16
CA ALA A 310 23.56 -10.06 -22.26
C ALA A 310 23.36 -9.27 -20.96
N GLU A 311 23.46 -9.92 -19.81
CA GLU A 311 23.35 -9.25 -18.50
C GLU A 311 24.47 -8.23 -18.31
N LEU A 312 25.71 -8.61 -18.62
CA LEU A 312 26.87 -7.69 -18.54
C LEU A 312 26.67 -6.42 -19.40
N ASN A 313 26.13 -6.58 -20.61
CA ASN A 313 26.02 -5.50 -21.58
C ASN A 313 24.80 -4.60 -21.39
N THR A 314 23.72 -5.13 -20.79
CA THR A 314 22.43 -4.43 -20.72
C THR A 314 22.05 -3.93 -19.33
N LEU A 315 22.72 -4.41 -18.27
CA LEU A 315 22.44 -4.00 -16.90
C LEU A 315 23.39 -2.90 -16.41
N THR A 316 22.89 -2.06 -15.49
CA THR A 316 23.70 -1.03 -14.83
C THR A 316 24.63 -1.65 -13.79
N PRO A 317 25.69 -0.94 -13.34
CA PRO A 317 26.58 -1.42 -12.28
C PRO A 317 25.83 -1.88 -11.03
N TYR A 318 24.82 -1.12 -10.60
CA TYR A 318 23.94 -1.48 -9.47
C TYR A 318 23.15 -2.77 -9.72
N GLN A 319 22.55 -2.91 -10.91
CA GLN A 319 21.75 -4.08 -11.26
C GLN A 319 22.61 -5.34 -11.32
N LEU A 320 23.84 -5.24 -11.83
CA LEU A 320 24.81 -6.34 -11.84
C LEU A 320 25.22 -6.72 -10.42
N THR A 321 25.51 -5.75 -9.55
CA THR A 321 25.82 -6.08 -8.15
C THR A 321 24.64 -6.73 -7.43
N ALA A 322 23.41 -6.29 -7.71
CA ALA A 322 22.21 -6.89 -7.12
C ALA A 322 21.96 -8.32 -7.65
N LEU A 323 22.22 -8.56 -8.94
CA LEU A 323 22.17 -9.89 -9.55
C LEU A 323 23.21 -10.82 -8.93
N MET A 324 24.46 -10.35 -8.76
CA MET A 324 25.54 -11.12 -8.13
C MET A 324 25.34 -11.36 -6.62
N SER A 325 24.62 -10.48 -5.91
CA SER A 325 24.30 -10.68 -4.48
C SER A 325 23.06 -11.54 -4.22
N GLY A 326 22.19 -11.72 -5.21
CA GLY A 326 20.83 -12.22 -5.00
C GLY A 326 20.66 -13.69 -5.38
N THR A 327 19.88 -14.43 -4.57
CA THR A 327 19.22 -15.67 -4.99
C THR A 327 17.69 -15.44 -5.01
N GLY A 328 16.99 -16.05 -5.97
CA GLY A 328 15.51 -15.98 -6.07
C GLY A 328 14.96 -14.83 -6.95
N LYS A 329 13.74 -14.37 -6.63
CA LYS A 329 12.88 -13.55 -7.52
C LYS A 329 13.47 -12.22 -8.01
N GLU A 330 14.39 -11.63 -7.26
CA GLU A 330 15.03 -10.37 -7.65
C GLU A 330 16.08 -10.60 -8.75
N ALA A 331 16.86 -11.68 -8.66
CA ALA A 331 17.79 -12.08 -9.71
C ALA A 331 17.03 -12.44 -11.00
N GLU A 332 15.91 -13.17 -10.88
CA GLU A 332 15.01 -13.48 -12.01
C GLU A 332 14.50 -12.20 -12.69
N ALA A 333 14.09 -11.19 -11.91
CA ALA A 333 13.61 -9.92 -12.45
C ALA A 333 14.70 -9.15 -13.23
N TYR A 334 15.96 -9.18 -12.77
CA TYR A 334 17.06 -8.54 -13.50
C TYR A 334 17.48 -9.32 -14.76
N ALA A 335 17.44 -10.65 -14.72
CA ALA A 335 17.63 -11.49 -15.89
C ALA A 335 16.56 -11.21 -16.96
N GLU A 336 15.28 -11.08 -16.57
CA GLU A 336 14.20 -10.68 -17.47
C GLU A 336 14.41 -9.28 -18.07
N ILE A 337 14.85 -8.32 -17.26
CA ILE A 337 15.18 -6.97 -17.74
C ILE A 337 16.32 -7.03 -18.77
N ALA A 338 17.36 -7.82 -18.51
CA ALA A 338 18.48 -7.99 -19.43
C ALA A 338 18.01 -8.59 -20.77
N ALA A 339 17.20 -9.65 -20.72
CA ALA A 339 16.64 -10.28 -21.91
C ALA A 339 15.77 -9.30 -22.73
N GLN A 340 14.91 -8.52 -22.07
CA GLN A 340 14.07 -7.54 -22.76
C GLN A 340 14.91 -6.44 -23.41
N ARG A 341 15.93 -5.94 -22.70
CA ARG A 341 16.84 -4.91 -23.22
C ARG A 341 17.66 -5.41 -24.40
N GLN A 342 18.09 -6.67 -24.36
CA GLN A 342 18.76 -7.31 -25.50
C GLN A 342 17.84 -7.37 -26.72
N GLN A 343 16.57 -7.78 -26.54
CA GLN A 343 15.59 -7.76 -27.63
C GLN A 343 15.37 -6.35 -28.21
N ASP A 344 15.40 -5.32 -27.37
CA ASP A 344 15.22 -3.94 -27.84
C ASP A 344 16.45 -3.44 -28.61
N LEU A 345 17.66 -3.88 -28.24
CA LEU A 345 18.87 -3.67 -29.04
C LEU A 345 18.79 -4.39 -30.39
N ASP A 346 18.34 -5.65 -30.40
CA ASP A 346 18.20 -6.43 -31.63
C ASP A 346 17.17 -5.80 -32.58
N LYS A 347 16.03 -5.34 -32.04
CA LYS A 347 15.01 -4.58 -32.81
C LYS A 347 15.57 -3.28 -33.36
N LEU A 348 16.32 -2.54 -32.55
CA LEU A 348 16.94 -1.30 -32.98
C LEU A 348 17.99 -1.54 -34.07
N ALA A 349 18.81 -2.59 -33.95
CA ALA A 349 19.78 -2.99 -34.97
C ALA A 349 19.09 -3.38 -36.27
N ALA A 350 18.03 -4.20 -36.20
CA ALA A 350 17.26 -4.62 -37.38
C ALA A 350 16.57 -3.43 -38.07
N ALA A 351 15.94 -2.53 -37.31
CA ALA A 351 15.32 -1.32 -37.84
C ALA A 351 16.37 -0.40 -38.49
N THR A 352 17.52 -0.22 -37.84
CA THR A 352 18.62 0.60 -38.38
C THR A 352 19.14 0.02 -39.69
N ALA A 353 19.40 -1.29 -39.76
CA ALA A 353 19.84 -1.97 -40.98
C ALA A 353 18.81 -1.85 -42.12
N ALA A 354 17.52 -1.99 -41.81
CA ALA A 354 16.44 -1.85 -42.78
C ALA A 354 16.37 -0.43 -43.37
N VAL A 355 16.62 0.61 -42.57
CA VAL A 355 16.68 1.98 -43.08
C VAL A 355 17.96 2.23 -43.89
N GLN A 356 19.10 1.71 -43.43
CA GLN A 356 20.39 1.81 -44.12
C GLN A 356 20.37 1.19 -45.53
N ALA A 357 19.56 0.14 -45.74
CA ALA A 357 19.38 -0.45 -47.06
C ALA A 357 18.76 0.51 -48.10
N GLY A 358 17.98 1.50 -47.67
CA GLY A 358 17.43 2.55 -48.54
C GLY A 358 18.20 3.87 -48.51
N LYS A 359 19.03 4.10 -47.49
CA LYS A 359 19.89 5.29 -47.34
C LYS A 359 21.06 4.94 -46.42
N GLU A 360 22.23 4.66 -46.99
CA GLU A 360 23.40 4.13 -46.29
C GLU A 360 23.84 5.01 -45.10
N ASP A 361 23.84 6.34 -45.30
CA ASP A 361 24.11 7.33 -44.26
C ASP A 361 23.36 8.66 -44.54
N GLY A 362 23.49 9.63 -43.63
CA GLY A 362 22.85 10.95 -43.76
C GLY A 362 23.27 11.77 -45.00
N SER A 363 24.38 11.42 -45.66
CA SER A 363 24.94 12.10 -46.83
C SER A 363 24.62 11.38 -48.16
N ALA A 364 24.36 10.08 -48.12
CA ALA A 364 24.00 9.26 -49.28
C ALA A 364 22.59 9.62 -49.80
N PRO A 365 22.33 9.61 -51.12
CA PRO A 365 20.99 9.85 -51.65
C PRO A 365 20.03 8.71 -51.29
N LEU A 366 18.76 9.03 -51.01
CA LEU A 366 17.70 8.03 -50.85
C LEU A 366 17.55 7.15 -52.11
N ALA A 367 17.72 5.84 -51.94
CA ALA A 367 17.69 4.83 -53.00
C ALA A 367 16.60 3.78 -52.75
N LEU A 368 15.34 4.18 -52.98
CA LEU A 368 14.17 3.28 -52.88
C LEU A 368 13.78 2.71 -54.26
N PRO A 369 13.32 1.45 -54.34
CA PRO A 369 12.97 0.83 -55.63
C PRO A 369 11.76 1.50 -56.28
N ASP A 370 11.63 1.35 -57.61
CA ASP A 370 10.45 1.81 -58.36
C ASP A 370 9.25 0.91 -58.03
N LEU A 371 8.14 1.50 -57.59
CA LEU A 371 6.91 0.78 -57.25
C LEU A 371 6.31 0.03 -58.45
N ALA A 372 6.63 0.45 -59.68
CA ALA A 372 6.20 -0.25 -60.89
C ALA A 372 6.90 -1.61 -61.09
N SER A 373 7.96 -1.91 -60.33
CA SER A 373 8.73 -3.16 -60.44
C SER A 373 8.00 -4.37 -59.86
N GLY A 374 6.89 -4.16 -59.15
CA GLY A 374 6.03 -5.24 -58.63
C GLY A 374 5.77 -5.17 -57.13
N PRO A 375 5.07 -6.17 -56.57
CA PRO A 375 4.67 -6.19 -55.18
C PRO A 375 5.86 -6.25 -54.20
N GLU A 376 6.98 -6.89 -54.59
CA GLU A 376 8.19 -6.93 -53.76
C GLU A 376 8.82 -5.54 -53.55
N ALA A 377 8.82 -4.69 -54.59
CA ALA A 377 9.28 -3.31 -54.48
C ALA A 377 8.38 -2.48 -53.57
N THR A 378 7.06 -2.72 -53.62
CA THR A 378 6.09 -2.06 -52.74
C THR A 378 6.30 -2.48 -51.28
N ALA A 379 6.46 -3.78 -51.02
CA ALA A 379 6.76 -4.31 -49.69
C ALA A 379 8.11 -3.79 -49.15
N THR A 380 9.13 -3.67 -50.00
CA THR A 380 10.44 -3.10 -49.64
C THR A 380 10.30 -1.64 -49.18
N VAL A 381 9.54 -0.82 -49.91
CA VAL A 381 9.30 0.59 -49.53
C VAL A 381 8.45 0.69 -48.27
N ALA A 382 7.42 -0.15 -48.12
CA ALA A 382 6.59 -0.22 -46.93
C ALA A 382 7.42 -0.59 -45.69
N GLY A 383 8.24 -1.65 -45.79
CA GLY A 383 9.15 -2.08 -44.73
C GLY A 383 10.19 -1.01 -44.37
N TRP A 384 10.72 -0.28 -45.35
CA TRP A 384 11.61 0.85 -45.09
C TRP A 384 10.91 1.98 -44.33
N LEU A 385 9.67 2.34 -44.70
CA LEU A 385 8.89 3.38 -44.01
C LEU A 385 8.53 2.98 -42.57
N GLU A 386 8.19 1.70 -42.35
CA GLU A 386 7.94 1.15 -41.03
C GLU A 386 9.21 1.15 -40.18
N ALA A 387 10.34 0.70 -40.71
CA ALA A 387 11.63 0.77 -40.03
C ALA A 387 12.01 2.21 -39.68
N ALA A 388 11.87 3.15 -40.61
CA ALA A 388 12.18 4.56 -40.38
C ALA A 388 11.29 5.20 -39.29
N SER A 389 10.07 4.68 -39.10
CA SER A 389 9.18 5.11 -38.03
C SER A 389 9.51 4.56 -36.64
N THR A 390 10.24 3.45 -36.58
CA THR A 390 10.54 2.75 -35.33
C THR A 390 11.90 3.13 -34.75
N VAL A 391 12.90 3.47 -35.58
CA VAL A 391 14.25 3.83 -35.15
C VAL A 391 14.24 4.96 -34.10
N GLY A 392 13.57 6.08 -34.37
CA GLY A 392 13.54 7.23 -33.46
C GLY A 392 12.95 6.88 -32.07
N PRO A 393 11.72 6.32 -31.99
CA PRO A 393 11.14 5.87 -30.73
C PRO A 393 11.96 4.80 -30.00
N LEU A 394 12.52 3.81 -30.71
CA LEU A 394 13.37 2.78 -30.10
C LEU A 394 14.65 3.37 -29.53
N GLN A 395 15.31 4.31 -30.23
CA GLN A 395 16.48 4.99 -29.68
C GLN A 395 16.14 5.81 -28.43
N GLN A 396 15.01 6.54 -28.41
CA GLN A 396 14.55 7.26 -27.23
C GLN A 396 14.27 6.34 -26.04
N HIS A 397 13.85 5.09 -26.32
CA HIS A 397 13.64 4.07 -25.31
C HIS A 397 14.94 3.44 -24.81
N VAL A 398 15.89 3.16 -25.72
CA VAL A 398 17.16 2.45 -25.45
C VAL A 398 18.21 3.34 -24.78
N LEU A 399 18.40 4.57 -25.29
CA LEU A 399 19.48 5.48 -24.85
C LEU A 399 19.51 5.75 -23.33
N PRO A 400 18.38 5.99 -22.64
CA PRO A 400 18.40 6.34 -21.21
C PRO A 400 18.96 5.24 -20.29
N TRP A 401 18.82 3.97 -20.68
CA TRP A 401 19.35 2.85 -19.90
C TRP A 401 20.68 2.34 -20.46
N ALA A 402 20.87 2.32 -21.79
CA ALA A 402 22.10 1.83 -22.42
C ALA A 402 23.31 2.71 -22.10
N SER A 403 23.12 4.03 -21.97
CA SER A 403 24.16 4.96 -21.52
C SER A 403 24.62 4.75 -20.07
N LYS A 404 23.86 3.96 -19.28
CA LYS A 404 24.13 3.66 -17.88
C LYS A 404 24.51 2.19 -17.66
N SER A 405 24.52 1.37 -18.71
CA SER A 405 24.91 -0.04 -18.61
C SER A 405 26.43 -0.16 -18.52
N LEU A 406 26.89 -1.22 -17.84
CA LEU A 406 28.31 -1.42 -17.59
C LEU A 406 29.09 -1.72 -18.87
N GLY A 407 28.52 -2.57 -19.73
CA GLY A 407 29.13 -2.92 -21.01
C GLY A 407 29.08 -1.84 -22.07
N SER A 408 28.47 -0.66 -21.81
CA SER A 408 28.36 0.50 -22.70
C SER A 408 28.27 0.07 -24.17
N ALA A 409 27.07 -0.08 -24.73
CA ALA A 409 26.87 -0.39 -26.15
C ALA A 409 27.70 0.54 -27.04
N GLY A 410 28.95 0.16 -27.35
CA GLY A 410 29.94 0.92 -28.10
C GLY A 410 29.62 0.98 -29.59
N GLY A 411 28.33 0.93 -29.92
CA GLY A 411 27.81 0.80 -31.26
C GLY A 411 26.37 1.30 -31.42
N LEU A 412 25.77 1.96 -30.40
CA LEU A 412 24.55 2.73 -30.64
C LEU A 412 24.93 4.00 -31.39
N ALA A 413 25.14 3.86 -32.70
CA ALA A 413 25.34 4.99 -33.59
C ALA A 413 24.16 5.97 -33.40
N PRO A 414 24.42 7.26 -33.07
CA PRO A 414 23.36 8.23 -32.94
C PRO A 414 22.55 8.35 -34.25
N LEU A 415 21.33 8.87 -34.14
CA LEU A 415 20.40 9.19 -35.24
C LEU A 415 21.01 10.04 -36.38
N GLU A 416 22.26 10.50 -36.25
CA GLU A 416 23.07 11.09 -37.30
C GLU A 416 23.12 10.22 -38.58
N ALA A 417 22.90 8.91 -38.45
CA ALA A 417 22.88 7.97 -39.58
C ALA A 417 21.77 8.24 -40.63
N LEU A 418 20.67 8.94 -40.30
CA LEU A 418 19.56 9.19 -41.25
C LEU A 418 19.47 10.65 -41.74
N GLY A 419 20.25 11.55 -41.15
CA GLY A 419 20.22 12.98 -41.45
C GLY A 419 18.98 13.70 -40.88
N ASP A 420 18.86 14.99 -41.20
CA ASP A 420 17.72 15.84 -40.79
C ASP A 420 16.39 15.29 -41.38
N PRO A 421 15.36 15.01 -40.56
CA PRO A 421 14.05 14.57 -41.04
C PRO A 421 13.44 15.48 -42.12
N ALA A 422 13.75 16.78 -42.09
CA ALA A 422 13.32 17.71 -43.14
C ALA A 422 14.05 17.47 -44.47
N ALA A 423 15.37 17.23 -44.44
CA ALA A 423 16.15 16.86 -45.62
C ALA A 423 15.69 15.52 -46.22
N LEU A 424 15.48 14.50 -45.38
CA LEU A 424 14.97 13.20 -45.81
C LEU A 424 13.56 13.30 -46.43
N THR A 425 12.72 14.20 -45.92
CA THR A 425 11.40 14.49 -46.50
C THR A 425 11.50 15.07 -47.91
N VAL A 426 12.49 15.94 -48.15
CA VAL A 426 12.73 16.53 -49.48
C VAL A 426 13.16 15.44 -50.46
N GLU A 427 14.10 14.57 -50.07
CA GLU A 427 14.54 13.42 -50.87
C GLU A 427 13.40 12.44 -51.16
N PHE A 428 12.61 12.06 -50.15
CA PHE A 428 11.46 11.18 -50.31
C PHE A 428 10.40 11.78 -51.23
N LYS A 429 10.13 13.09 -51.12
CA LYS A 429 9.21 13.78 -52.05
C LYS A 429 9.75 13.83 -53.47
N ALA A 430 11.07 13.93 -53.65
CA ALA A 430 11.71 13.87 -54.96
C ALA A 430 11.58 12.47 -55.58
N TRP A 431 11.92 11.41 -54.84
CA TRP A 431 11.69 10.01 -55.24
C TRP A 431 10.21 9.77 -55.58
N GLY A 432 9.31 10.20 -54.70
CA GLY A 432 7.88 10.02 -54.88
C GLY A 432 7.31 10.78 -56.09
N LYS A 433 7.98 11.81 -56.63
CA LYS A 433 7.53 12.46 -57.89
C LYS A 433 7.72 11.56 -59.11
N ALA A 434 8.73 10.68 -59.09
CA ALA A 434 9.00 9.73 -60.16
C ALA A 434 7.99 8.57 -60.20
N GLN A 435 7.30 8.29 -59.08
CA GLN A 435 6.35 7.18 -58.95
C GLN A 435 4.98 7.51 -59.56
N LYS A 436 4.26 6.51 -60.07
CA LYS A 436 2.85 6.68 -60.48
C LYS A 436 1.99 6.99 -59.25
N LEU A 437 1.00 7.88 -59.43
CA LEU A 437 0.12 8.28 -58.34
C LEU A 437 -0.81 7.13 -57.88
N SER A 438 -1.16 6.21 -58.77
CA SER A 438 -1.89 4.98 -58.42
C SER A 438 -1.12 4.15 -57.40
N ASP A 439 0.18 4.00 -57.62
CA ASP A 439 1.03 3.08 -56.87
C ASP A 439 1.36 3.67 -55.50
N LEU A 440 1.59 4.99 -55.44
CA LEU A 440 1.69 5.71 -54.16
C LEU A 440 0.39 5.63 -53.33
N ARG A 441 -0.78 5.68 -53.98
CA ARG A 441 -2.07 5.54 -53.27
C ARG A 441 -2.29 4.13 -52.76
N ALA A 442 -1.83 3.12 -53.51
CA ALA A 442 -1.86 1.73 -53.08
C ALA A 442 -0.95 1.51 -51.88
N LEU A 443 0.31 1.97 -51.95
CA LEU A 443 1.25 1.95 -50.82
C LEU A 443 0.69 2.69 -49.60
N ALA A 444 0.12 3.89 -49.77
CA ALA A 444 -0.49 4.60 -48.64
C ALA A 444 -1.71 3.89 -48.06
N ALA A 445 -2.50 3.20 -48.87
CA ALA A 445 -3.63 2.40 -48.39
C ALA A 445 -3.15 1.17 -47.60
N GLU A 446 -2.10 0.50 -48.07
CA GLU A 446 -1.42 -0.59 -47.36
C GLU A 446 -0.87 -0.12 -46.02
N MET A 447 -0.29 1.08 -45.99
CA MET A 447 0.17 1.79 -44.78
C MET A 447 -0.98 2.40 -43.95
N GLY A 448 -2.24 2.10 -44.25
CA GLY A 448 -3.41 2.46 -43.43
C GLY A 448 -4.06 3.83 -43.71
N MET A 449 -3.72 4.52 -44.79
CA MET A 449 -4.38 5.77 -45.18
C MET A 449 -5.81 5.50 -45.67
N PRO A 450 -6.84 6.15 -45.12
CA PRO A 450 -8.21 6.05 -45.64
C PRO A 450 -8.39 6.89 -46.91
N ASP A 451 -9.38 6.54 -47.75
CA ASP A 451 -9.85 7.33 -48.90
C ASP A 451 -8.77 7.72 -49.95
N THR A 452 -7.74 6.86 -50.13
CA THR A 452 -6.58 7.16 -51.00
C THR A 452 -6.94 7.40 -52.46
N GLN A 453 -8.03 6.82 -52.96
CA GLN A 453 -8.49 6.91 -54.36
C GLN A 453 -8.64 8.36 -54.86
N HIS A 454 -8.91 9.29 -53.95
CA HIS A 454 -9.11 10.71 -54.27
C HIS A 454 -8.05 11.63 -53.68
N ALA A 455 -7.09 11.09 -52.93
CA ALA A 455 -5.98 11.84 -52.35
C ALA A 455 -5.07 12.43 -53.44
N SER A 456 -4.66 13.69 -53.28
CA SER A 456 -3.67 14.31 -54.16
C SER A 456 -2.28 13.71 -53.91
N ARG A 457 -1.34 13.87 -54.85
CA ARG A 457 0.05 13.43 -54.65
C ARG A 457 0.65 14.04 -53.37
N ALA A 458 0.37 15.31 -53.10
CA ALA A 458 0.84 15.99 -51.89
C ALA A 458 0.28 15.36 -50.61
N HIS A 459 -1.01 14.99 -50.59
CA HIS A 459 -1.62 14.31 -49.43
C HIS A 459 -0.96 12.95 -49.19
N VAL A 460 -0.77 12.16 -50.24
CA VAL A 460 -0.17 10.83 -50.14
C VAL A 460 1.29 10.90 -49.72
N GLN A 461 2.08 11.80 -50.31
CA GLN A 461 3.49 11.99 -49.94
C GLN A 461 3.66 12.53 -48.53
N ASN A 462 2.79 13.44 -48.06
CA ASN A 462 2.84 13.91 -46.67
C ASN A 462 2.41 12.83 -45.68
N TYR A 463 1.42 12.01 -46.02
CA TYR A 463 1.03 10.87 -45.19
C TYR A 463 2.19 9.87 -45.04
N LEU A 464 2.78 9.42 -46.15
CA LEU A 464 3.90 8.48 -46.12
C LEU A 464 5.13 9.08 -45.41
N ALA A 465 5.44 10.37 -45.65
CA ALA A 465 6.56 11.03 -44.98
C ALA A 465 6.35 11.24 -43.46
N SER A 466 5.10 11.22 -42.98
CA SER A 466 4.82 11.33 -41.53
C SER A 466 5.33 10.13 -40.73
N HIS A 467 5.60 9.00 -41.38
CA HIS A 467 6.17 7.82 -40.72
C HIS A 467 7.57 8.10 -40.17
N PHE A 468 8.39 8.92 -40.84
CA PHE A 468 9.76 9.22 -40.40
C PHE A 468 9.98 10.70 -40.05
N ASN A 469 9.06 11.61 -40.39
CA ASN A 469 9.17 13.02 -40.03
C ASN A 469 8.10 13.42 -39.00
N PRO A 470 8.47 13.61 -37.72
CA PRO A 470 7.54 13.96 -36.65
C PRO A 470 6.95 15.39 -36.75
N HIS A 471 7.43 16.21 -37.69
CA HIS A 471 6.89 17.54 -37.96
C HIS A 471 5.75 17.54 -38.98
N ILE A 472 5.48 16.40 -39.62
CA ILE A 472 4.37 16.27 -40.57
C ILE A 472 3.17 15.66 -39.84
N ASP A 473 2.06 16.38 -39.83
CA ASP A 473 0.80 15.88 -39.28
C ASP A 473 0.08 14.96 -40.29
N PRO A 474 -0.01 13.63 -40.03
CA PRO A 474 -0.75 12.72 -40.91
C PRO A 474 -2.26 13.05 -40.96
N ALA A 475 -2.83 13.62 -39.89
CA ALA A 475 -4.25 13.95 -39.84
C ALA A 475 -4.60 15.07 -40.83
N ALA A 476 -3.72 16.05 -41.01
CA ALA A 476 -3.89 17.09 -42.02
C ALA A 476 -3.91 16.53 -43.45
N ALA A 477 -3.05 15.54 -43.75
CA ALA A 477 -3.04 14.85 -45.04
C ALA A 477 -4.32 14.03 -45.28
N ILE A 478 -4.80 13.33 -44.25
CA ILE A 478 -6.07 12.58 -44.29
C ILE A 478 -7.26 13.53 -44.48
N ALA A 479 -7.35 14.59 -43.69
CA ALA A 479 -8.44 15.56 -43.77
C ALA A 479 -8.48 16.24 -45.16
N GLY A 480 -7.33 16.58 -45.72
CA GLY A 480 -7.23 17.12 -47.09
C GLY A 480 -7.70 16.12 -48.16
N ALA A 481 -7.37 14.84 -48.02
CA ALA A 481 -7.84 13.78 -48.91
C ALA A 481 -9.37 13.59 -48.82
N GLN A 482 -9.92 13.58 -47.61
CA GLN A 482 -11.35 13.47 -47.36
C GLN A 482 -12.14 14.68 -47.87
N ALA A 483 -11.62 15.90 -47.67
CA ALA A 483 -12.22 17.11 -48.24
C ALA A 483 -12.24 17.07 -49.79
N SER A 484 -11.17 16.56 -50.40
CA SER A 484 -11.09 16.38 -51.86
C SER A 484 -12.07 15.33 -52.37
N ALA A 485 -12.26 14.23 -51.63
CA ALA A 485 -13.26 13.21 -51.91
C ALA A 485 -14.69 13.75 -51.80
N ALA A 486 -14.98 14.49 -50.73
CA ALA A 486 -16.28 15.13 -50.50
C ALA A 486 -16.62 16.16 -51.58
N ALA A 487 -15.65 16.99 -51.99
CA ALA A 487 -15.82 17.97 -53.05
C ALA A 487 -16.16 17.31 -54.40
N LYS A 488 -15.48 16.20 -54.75
CA LYS A 488 -15.79 15.43 -55.98
C LYS A 488 -17.16 14.75 -55.90
N LYS A 489 -17.53 14.20 -54.75
CA LYS A 489 -18.86 13.60 -54.53
C LYS A 489 -19.97 14.65 -54.67
N ASN A 490 -19.74 15.87 -54.19
CA ASN A 490 -20.67 16.99 -54.32
C ASN A 490 -20.75 17.52 -55.76
N ALA A 491 -19.62 17.59 -56.49
CA ALA A 491 -19.60 17.96 -57.89
C ALA A 491 -20.33 16.95 -58.79
N ALA A 492 -20.15 15.65 -58.55
CA ALA A 492 -20.88 14.59 -59.25
C ALA A 492 -22.40 14.64 -58.98
N LYS A 493 -22.81 15.08 -57.79
CA LYS A 493 -24.22 15.24 -57.40
C LYS A 493 -24.88 16.47 -58.04
N MET A 494 -24.11 17.52 -58.33
CA MET A 494 -24.55 18.74 -59.03
C MET A 494 -24.72 18.53 -60.55
N LEU A 495 -23.90 17.67 -61.17
CA LEU A 495 -23.99 17.36 -62.61
C LEU A 495 -25.13 16.40 -62.98
N GLY A 496 -25.76 15.74 -62.00
CA GLY A 496 -26.91 14.85 -62.22
C GLY A 496 -28.28 15.54 -62.30
N LYS A 497 -28.33 16.88 -62.21
CA LYS A 497 -29.58 17.65 -62.03
C LYS A 497 -29.81 18.76 -63.07
N THR A 498 -29.43 18.56 -64.33
CA THR A 498 -29.89 19.40 -65.45
C THR A 498 -29.99 18.60 -66.75
N SER A 499 -31.16 18.03 -67.01
CA SER A 499 -31.61 17.68 -68.37
C SER A 499 -33.06 18.14 -68.51
N ALA A 500 -33.26 19.28 -69.20
CA ALA A 500 -34.36 19.51 -70.14
C ALA A 500 -34.33 20.96 -70.68
N ALA A 501 -34.22 21.05 -72.01
CA ALA A 501 -34.67 22.09 -72.94
C ALA A 501 -33.98 23.48 -72.98
N ALA A 502 -33.37 23.74 -74.15
CA ALA A 502 -32.83 24.98 -74.73
C ALA A 502 -33.99 25.88 -75.33
N PRO A 503 -33.79 27.04 -76.02
CA PRO A 503 -32.56 27.49 -76.71
C PRO A 503 -32.23 29.02 -76.86
N SER A 504 -31.01 29.26 -77.36
CA SER A 504 -30.53 30.30 -78.32
C SER A 504 -30.39 31.80 -77.95
N GLN A 505 -29.15 32.31 -77.82
CA GLN A 505 -28.40 33.17 -78.78
C GLN A 505 -27.07 33.75 -78.18
N PRO A 506 -26.07 34.19 -79.00
CA PRO A 506 -24.69 34.48 -78.58
C PRO A 506 -24.31 36.00 -78.66
N PRO A 507 -23.02 36.42 -78.59
CA PRO A 507 -22.23 36.75 -77.40
C PRO A 507 -21.83 38.25 -77.33
N ALA A 508 -21.42 38.76 -76.17
CA ALA A 508 -20.70 40.05 -76.09
C ALA A 508 -19.67 40.08 -74.95
N ALA A 509 -18.56 40.72 -75.27
CA ALA A 509 -17.26 40.70 -74.60
C ALA A 509 -17.10 41.76 -73.51
N THR A 510 -15.85 41.86 -73.03
CA THR A 510 -15.24 42.84 -72.10
C THR A 510 -15.39 42.44 -70.62
N GLY A 511 -14.35 42.41 -69.79
CA GLY A 511 -12.93 42.75 -69.94
C GLY A 511 -12.39 43.20 -68.58
N ALA A 512 -11.18 42.75 -68.21
CA ALA A 512 -10.26 43.37 -67.24
C ALA A 512 -10.75 43.46 -65.76
N ALA A 513 -9.93 43.47 -64.73
CA ALA A 513 -8.52 43.18 -64.48
C ALA A 513 -8.38 43.07 -62.95
N ALA A 514 -7.44 42.27 -62.46
CA ALA A 514 -6.89 42.43 -61.11
C ALA A 514 -6.06 43.73 -61.06
N PRO A 515 -5.85 44.35 -59.88
CA PRO A 515 -4.65 43.96 -59.11
C PRO A 515 -4.76 44.05 -57.57
N VAL A 516 -3.85 43.27 -56.94
CA VAL A 516 -3.05 43.49 -55.71
C VAL A 516 -3.01 44.95 -55.18
N SER A 517 -2.91 45.30 -53.88
CA SER A 517 -2.13 44.77 -52.74
C SER A 517 -2.50 45.49 -51.41
N SER A 518 -2.25 44.82 -50.28
CA SER A 518 -2.13 45.16 -48.83
C SER A 518 -1.54 46.57 -48.46
N PRO A 519 -1.50 47.07 -47.19
CA PRO A 519 -1.40 46.32 -45.90
C PRO A 519 -1.98 46.96 -44.60
N ALA A 520 -2.23 46.10 -43.59
CA ALA A 520 -2.24 46.34 -42.13
C ALA A 520 -2.80 45.05 -41.47
N SER A 521 -2.49 44.57 -40.28
CA SER A 521 -1.49 44.82 -39.24
C SER A 521 -1.70 43.68 -38.22
N VAL A 522 -0.63 43.10 -37.69
CA VAL A 522 -0.61 41.92 -36.79
C VAL A 522 -1.28 42.21 -35.44
N PRO A 523 -1.96 41.23 -34.81
CA PRO A 523 -1.61 40.86 -33.43
C PRO A 523 -1.18 39.39 -33.32
N ALA A 524 -0.18 39.19 -32.47
CA ALA A 524 0.58 37.96 -32.29
C ALA A 524 -0.27 36.73 -31.89
N ALA A 525 -0.05 35.62 -32.60
CA ALA A 525 -0.60 34.32 -32.29
C ALA A 525 0.26 33.59 -31.24
N LYS A 526 -0.41 33.03 -30.22
CA LYS A 526 0.15 32.06 -29.29
C LYS A 526 0.43 30.72 -30.01
N PRO A 527 1.42 29.92 -29.56
CA PRO A 527 1.79 28.68 -30.25
C PRO A 527 0.68 27.63 -30.13
N ALA A 528 0.24 27.09 -31.28
CA ALA A 528 -0.70 25.98 -31.32
C ALA A 528 0.02 24.65 -31.03
N LEU A 529 -0.48 23.95 -30.01
CA LEU A 529 -0.05 22.64 -29.54
C LEU A 529 -0.27 21.55 -30.60
N LYS A 530 0.68 20.62 -30.69
CA LYS A 530 0.64 19.40 -31.52
C LYS A 530 -0.58 18.54 -31.18
N ALA A 531 -1.23 17.97 -32.20
CA ALA A 531 -2.37 17.08 -32.05
C ALA A 531 -1.96 15.70 -31.48
N PRO A 532 -2.81 15.02 -30.69
CA PRO A 532 -2.46 13.76 -30.02
C PRO A 532 -2.53 12.55 -30.97
N VAL A 533 -1.60 11.60 -30.78
CA VAL A 533 -1.68 10.23 -31.32
C VAL A 533 -3.04 9.63 -30.95
N LYS A 534 -3.73 9.02 -31.93
CA LYS A 534 -5.08 8.49 -31.74
C LYS A 534 -5.07 7.44 -30.61
N PRO A 535 -5.83 7.64 -29.53
CA PRO A 535 -5.89 6.68 -28.43
C PRO A 535 -6.53 5.37 -28.91
N ALA A 536 -6.08 4.25 -28.33
CA ALA A 536 -6.69 2.94 -28.55
C ALA A 536 -8.21 3.02 -28.31
N PRO A 537 -9.04 2.32 -29.10
CA PRO A 537 -10.48 2.39 -28.96
C PRO A 537 -10.92 2.05 -27.51
N PRO A 538 -11.82 2.85 -26.90
CA PRO A 538 -12.25 2.68 -25.52
C PRO A 538 -12.76 1.25 -25.27
N GLY A 539 -12.18 0.56 -24.28
CA GLY A 539 -12.58 -0.79 -23.89
C GLY A 539 -11.82 -1.95 -24.53
N SER A 540 -10.92 -1.69 -25.48
CA SER A 540 -10.01 -2.71 -26.04
C SER A 540 -9.06 -3.29 -24.98
N PHE A 541 -8.61 -4.54 -25.18
CA PHE A 541 -7.65 -5.19 -24.28
C PHE A 541 -6.38 -4.35 -24.08
N GLN A 542 -5.83 -3.78 -25.15
CA GLN A 542 -4.65 -2.90 -25.09
C GLN A 542 -4.90 -1.63 -24.25
N ALA A 543 -6.08 -1.01 -24.37
CA ALA A 543 -6.45 0.13 -23.52
C ALA A 543 -6.58 -0.27 -22.03
N ARG A 544 -7.08 -1.49 -21.75
CA ARG A 544 -7.16 -2.03 -20.38
C ARG A 544 -5.77 -2.34 -19.81
N VAL A 545 -4.87 -2.91 -20.61
CA VAL A 545 -3.47 -3.16 -20.22
C VAL A 545 -2.73 -1.85 -19.96
N GLN A 546 -2.87 -0.84 -20.83
CA GLN A 546 -2.27 0.48 -20.62
C GLN A 546 -2.81 1.17 -19.37
N ALA A 547 -4.13 1.07 -19.10
CA ALA A 547 -4.72 1.59 -17.88
C ALA A 547 -4.21 0.85 -16.62
N MET A 548 -4.03 -0.47 -16.69
CA MET A 548 -3.46 -1.26 -15.59
C MET A 548 -1.98 -0.90 -15.34
N VAL A 549 -1.16 -0.76 -16.39
CA VAL A 549 0.24 -0.32 -16.29
C VAL A 549 0.33 1.09 -15.70
N ALA A 550 -0.55 2.01 -16.12
CA ALA A 550 -0.60 3.36 -15.57
C ALA A 550 -1.04 3.36 -14.08
N SER A 551 -2.02 2.53 -13.71
CA SER A 551 -2.45 2.37 -12.32
C SER A 551 -1.34 1.76 -11.45
N LEU A 552 -0.60 0.77 -11.98
CA LEU A 552 0.54 0.17 -11.31
C LEU A 552 1.70 1.17 -11.17
N GLY A 553 1.97 1.96 -12.22
CA GLY A 553 2.95 3.04 -12.17
C GLY A 553 2.62 4.07 -11.10
N HIS A 554 1.35 4.47 -10.99
CA HIS A 554 0.88 5.36 -9.93
C HIS A 554 1.05 4.75 -8.53
N ALA A 555 0.72 3.47 -8.35
CA ALA A 555 0.89 2.78 -7.07
C ALA A 555 2.37 2.64 -6.68
N LYS A 556 3.25 2.31 -7.63
CA LYS A 556 4.71 2.24 -7.42
C LYS A 556 5.31 3.60 -7.08
N ALA A 557 4.89 4.67 -7.78
CA ALA A 557 5.31 6.02 -7.49
C ALA A 557 4.91 6.45 -6.07
N ALA A 558 3.66 6.17 -5.68
CA ALA A 558 3.18 6.43 -4.32
C ALA A 558 4.00 5.68 -3.26
N ALA A 559 4.23 4.37 -3.44
CA ALA A 559 5.00 3.55 -2.50
C ALA A 559 6.47 3.99 -2.35
N LYS A 560 7.06 4.56 -3.41
CA LYS A 560 8.44 5.04 -3.40
C LYS A 560 8.59 6.45 -2.84
N GLU A 561 7.67 7.35 -3.19
CA GLU A 561 7.84 8.79 -3.02
C GLU A 561 7.08 9.35 -1.81
N VAL A 562 6.15 8.57 -1.23
CA VAL A 562 5.51 8.89 0.06
C VAL A 562 6.33 8.23 1.17
N PRO A 563 6.84 9.00 2.15
CA PRO A 563 7.56 8.44 3.29
C PRO A 563 6.71 7.42 4.05
N ALA A 564 7.31 6.27 4.38
CA ALA A 564 6.67 5.27 5.22
C ALA A 564 6.40 5.84 6.62
N ARG A 565 5.33 5.37 7.26
CA ARG A 565 5.09 5.66 8.67
C ARG A 565 6.20 5.00 9.49
N ILE A 566 6.78 5.77 10.40
CA ILE A 566 7.76 5.31 11.39
C ILE A 566 7.11 5.33 12.77
N ASP A 567 7.76 4.71 13.75
CA ASP A 567 7.22 4.60 15.09
C ASP A 567 6.88 5.97 15.72
N THR A 568 5.73 6.06 16.40
CA THR A 568 5.24 7.33 16.95
C THR A 568 6.14 7.83 18.08
N ALA A 569 6.65 6.94 18.93
CA ALA A 569 7.57 7.32 20.00
C ALA A 569 8.92 7.77 19.44
N ALA A 570 9.39 7.17 18.34
CA ALA A 570 10.57 7.64 17.63
C ALA A 570 10.40 9.08 17.09
N VAL A 571 9.23 9.42 16.52
CA VAL A 571 8.94 10.79 16.07
C VAL A 571 8.78 11.75 17.25
N GLU A 572 8.17 11.30 18.34
CA GLU A 572 8.03 12.09 19.57
C GLU A 572 9.40 12.43 20.17
N ALA A 573 10.33 11.47 20.19
CA ALA A 573 11.70 11.66 20.67
C ALA A 573 12.62 12.43 19.69
N MET A 574 12.24 12.51 18.40
CA MET A 574 13.05 13.16 17.37
C MET A 574 13.27 14.65 17.69
N PRO A 575 14.52 15.11 17.83
CA PRO A 575 14.80 16.52 18.02
C PRO A 575 14.64 17.25 16.67
N LEU A 576 13.76 18.25 16.64
CA LEU A 576 13.60 19.15 15.52
C LEU A 576 14.33 20.46 15.82
N ASP A 577 14.94 21.07 14.81
CA ASP A 577 15.53 22.41 14.97
C ASP A 577 14.47 23.46 15.35
N ALA A 578 14.91 24.70 15.62
CA ALA A 578 14.00 25.80 15.97
C ALA A 578 12.95 26.10 14.90
N GLY A 579 13.15 25.60 13.68
CA GLY A 579 12.28 25.81 12.53
C GLY A 579 12.29 27.22 11.98
N THR A 580 11.75 27.37 10.78
CA THR A 580 11.53 28.66 10.12
C THR A 580 10.07 28.79 9.73
N ALA A 581 9.47 29.96 9.96
CA ALA A 581 8.09 30.22 9.58
C ALA A 581 7.88 29.99 8.08
N ALA A 582 6.79 29.30 7.73
CA ALA A 582 6.51 28.84 6.37
C ALA A 582 5.22 29.47 5.87
N HIS A 583 5.31 30.29 4.82
CA HIS A 583 4.15 30.92 4.18
C HIS A 583 3.53 30.00 3.12
N LEU A 584 3.02 28.83 3.55
CA LEU A 584 2.42 27.81 2.67
C LEU A 584 0.89 27.92 2.54
N GLY A 585 0.32 29.08 2.89
CA GLY A 585 -1.14 29.32 2.90
C GLY A 585 -1.87 28.69 4.10
N GLY A 586 -3.20 28.76 4.11
CA GLY A 586 -4.08 28.26 5.18
C GLY A 586 -4.18 29.16 6.42
N THR A 587 -5.04 28.77 7.37
CA THR A 587 -5.43 29.59 8.55
C THR A 587 -4.47 29.45 9.73
N TYR A 588 -3.80 28.30 9.86
CA TYR A 588 -2.92 27.98 10.99
C TYR A 588 -1.45 28.28 10.71
N GLY A 589 -0.71 28.64 11.78
CA GLY A 589 0.72 28.86 11.74
C GLY A 589 1.49 27.61 11.33
N LYS A 590 2.46 27.77 10.43
CA LYS A 590 3.28 26.68 9.90
C LYS A 590 4.76 27.03 10.03
N SER A 591 5.57 26.02 10.35
CA SER A 591 7.03 26.14 10.35
C SER A 591 7.67 24.90 9.74
N LEU A 592 8.77 25.13 9.02
CA LEU A 592 9.61 24.07 8.47
C LEU A 592 10.74 23.78 9.44
N HIS A 593 10.91 22.53 9.79
CA HIS A 593 11.93 22.04 10.68
C HIS A 593 12.86 21.06 9.96
N THR A 594 14.07 20.93 10.48
CA THR A 594 15.05 19.93 10.05
C THR A 594 15.27 18.92 11.17
N ALA A 595 15.20 17.64 10.84
CA ALA A 595 15.59 16.55 11.74
C ALA A 595 17.11 16.27 11.64
N PRO A 596 17.70 15.46 12.56
CA PRO A 596 19.15 15.24 12.60
C PRO A 596 19.72 14.56 11.35
N ASP A 597 18.91 13.77 10.64
CA ASP A 597 19.23 13.12 9.38
C ASP A 597 19.17 14.09 8.17
N GLY A 598 18.87 15.37 8.39
CA GLY A 598 18.71 16.40 7.37
C GLY A 598 17.32 16.42 6.71
N SER A 599 16.42 15.50 7.07
CA SER A 599 15.06 15.46 6.52
C SER A 599 14.23 16.68 6.95
N LYS A 600 13.33 17.11 6.08
CA LYS A 600 12.50 18.30 6.28
C LYS A 600 11.09 17.92 6.72
N TRP A 601 10.65 18.57 7.78
CA TRP A 601 9.36 18.33 8.43
C TRP A 601 8.55 19.62 8.50
N LEU A 602 7.25 19.52 8.27
CA LEU A 602 6.29 20.60 8.43
C LEU A 602 5.62 20.45 9.80
N PHE A 603 5.73 21.46 10.64
CA PHE A 603 4.92 21.62 11.83
C PHE A 603 3.72 22.52 11.54
N LYS A 604 2.53 22.12 11.99
CA LYS A 604 1.32 22.93 11.99
C LYS A 604 0.82 23.07 13.42
N SER A 605 0.68 24.29 13.92
CA SER A 605 0.19 24.51 15.28
C SER A 605 -1.31 24.29 15.39
N ASP A 606 -1.75 23.74 16.52
CA ASP A 606 -3.16 23.54 16.84
C ASP A 606 -3.62 24.53 17.91
N HIS A 607 -4.65 25.31 17.61
CA HIS A 607 -5.23 26.28 18.56
C HIS A 607 -6.33 25.67 19.44
N HIS A 608 -6.63 24.38 19.27
CA HIS A 608 -7.66 23.64 20.02
C HIS A 608 -7.05 22.65 21.03
N GLY A 609 -5.91 22.98 21.65
CA GLY A 609 -5.31 22.14 22.70
C GLY A 609 -4.84 20.76 22.22
N GLY A 610 -4.48 20.65 20.94
CA GLY A 610 -3.98 19.41 20.32
C GLY A 610 -5.09 18.43 19.89
N VAL A 611 -6.37 18.77 20.02
CA VAL A 611 -7.49 17.89 19.63
C VAL A 611 -7.51 17.68 18.11
N THR A 612 -7.33 18.74 17.33
CA THR A 612 -7.24 18.67 15.86
C THR A 612 -6.02 17.88 15.44
N ALA A 613 -4.88 18.10 16.13
CA ALA A 613 -3.64 17.40 15.83
C ALA A 613 -3.75 15.89 16.05
N ARG A 614 -4.39 15.46 17.14
CA ARG A 614 -4.64 14.04 17.44
C ARG A 614 -5.58 13.42 16.41
N ALA A 615 -6.62 14.14 15.99
CA ALA A 615 -7.55 13.68 14.96
C ALA A 615 -6.86 13.50 13.59
N GLU A 616 -6.05 14.46 13.14
CA GLU A 616 -5.31 14.37 11.88
C GLU A 616 -4.24 13.25 11.93
N ALA A 617 -3.52 13.12 13.04
CA ALA A 617 -2.55 12.05 13.24
C ALA A 617 -3.21 10.66 13.20
N ALA A 618 -4.32 10.47 13.91
CA ALA A 618 -5.07 9.22 13.93
C ALA A 618 -5.70 8.90 12.56
N ALA A 619 -6.21 9.90 11.84
CA ALA A 619 -6.69 9.75 10.47
C ALA A 619 -5.57 9.25 9.56
N SER A 620 -4.38 9.87 9.59
CA SER A 620 -3.25 9.42 8.77
C SER A 620 -2.81 8.00 9.10
N HIS A 621 -2.88 7.60 10.37
CA HIS A 621 -2.54 6.25 10.80
C HIS A 621 -3.55 5.23 10.29
N LEU A 622 -4.85 5.48 10.47
CA LEU A 622 -5.91 4.60 9.99
C LEU A 622 -5.86 4.42 8.46
N LEU A 623 -5.60 5.49 7.72
CA LEU A 623 -5.46 5.42 6.26
C LEU A 623 -4.23 4.63 5.82
N SER A 624 -3.13 4.73 6.57
CA SER A 624 -1.91 3.95 6.35
C SER A 624 -2.14 2.46 6.59
N LEU A 625 -2.93 2.09 7.60
CA LEU A 625 -3.26 0.68 7.88
C LEU A 625 -4.06 0.04 6.74
N GLY A 626 -4.96 0.80 6.12
CA GLY A 626 -5.72 0.32 4.95
C GLY A 626 -5.03 0.52 3.61
N GLY A 627 -3.69 0.64 3.61
CA GLY A 627 -2.87 0.66 2.39
C GLY A 627 -3.10 1.86 1.47
N THR A 628 -3.74 2.94 1.94
CA THR A 628 -3.93 4.16 1.15
C THR A 628 -2.66 5.01 1.19
N PRO A 629 -2.13 5.47 0.05
CA PRO A 629 -1.04 6.43 0.03
C PRO A 629 -1.37 7.70 0.83
N VAL A 630 -0.68 7.91 1.94
CA VAL A 630 -0.92 9.02 2.85
C VAL A 630 0.40 9.51 3.45
N VAL A 631 0.57 10.83 3.55
CA VAL A 631 1.71 11.38 4.28
C VAL A 631 1.53 11.07 5.77
N PRO A 632 2.49 10.43 6.45
CA PRO A 632 2.34 10.10 7.85
C PRO A 632 2.35 11.39 8.70
N VAL A 633 1.31 11.54 9.51
CA VAL A 633 1.15 12.68 10.43
C VAL A 633 1.22 12.19 11.87
N TYR A 634 1.86 12.98 12.73
CA TYR A 634 2.04 12.70 14.15
C TYR A 634 1.65 13.93 14.96
N ALA A 635 0.96 13.73 16.09
CA ALA A 635 0.77 14.78 17.07
C ALA A 635 2.08 14.97 17.84
N LYS A 636 2.57 16.21 17.97
CA LYS A 636 3.82 16.53 18.66
C LYS A 636 3.77 17.96 19.20
N GLU A 637 4.46 18.19 20.31
CA GLU A 637 4.72 19.55 20.80
C GLU A 637 6.04 20.08 20.25
N VAL A 638 6.01 21.30 19.71
CA VAL A 638 7.19 21.99 19.20
C VAL A 638 7.17 23.42 19.73
N GLY A 639 8.26 23.83 20.40
CA GLY A 639 8.35 25.18 20.98
C GLY A 639 7.24 25.52 21.99
N GLY A 640 6.71 24.53 22.72
CA GLY A 640 5.62 24.69 23.67
C GLY A 640 4.23 24.84 23.03
N GLN A 641 4.10 24.60 21.73
CA GLN A 641 2.82 24.57 21.03
C GLN A 641 2.49 23.13 20.63
N SER A 642 1.31 22.64 20.99
CA SER A 642 0.80 21.37 20.47
C SER A 642 0.40 21.53 19.01
N GLY A 643 0.65 20.50 18.20
CA GLY A 643 0.36 20.54 16.77
C GLY A 643 0.66 19.22 16.08
N THR A 644 0.74 19.25 14.76
CA THR A 644 1.13 18.08 13.95
C THR A 644 2.50 18.27 13.34
N VAL A 645 3.28 17.20 13.26
CA VAL A 645 4.46 17.12 12.38
C VAL A 645 4.23 16.10 11.28
N GLN A 646 4.72 16.41 10.08
CA GLN A 646 4.69 15.54 8.91
C GLN A 646 5.93 15.75 8.03
N PRO A 647 6.46 14.72 7.35
CA PRO A 647 7.56 14.91 6.43
C PRO A 647 7.12 15.66 5.16
N LEU A 648 8.04 16.41 4.54
CA LEU A 648 7.78 17.03 3.24
C LEU A 648 8.00 16.04 2.10
N LEU A 649 7.10 16.05 1.12
CA LEU A 649 7.26 15.30 -0.12
C LEU A 649 8.23 16.04 -1.05
N ILE A 650 9.37 15.42 -1.34
CA ILE A 650 10.42 16.02 -2.17
C ILE A 650 9.97 16.08 -3.63
N GLY A 651 10.06 17.27 -4.25
CA GLY A 651 9.75 17.48 -5.66
C GLY A 651 8.25 17.43 -6.01
N ALA A 652 7.35 17.30 -5.01
CA ALA A 652 5.92 17.31 -5.25
C ALA A 652 5.41 18.70 -5.66
N THR A 653 4.39 18.73 -6.53
CA THR A 653 3.79 19.95 -7.07
C THR A 653 2.27 19.97 -6.82
N PRO A 654 1.60 21.13 -6.84
CA PRO A 654 0.14 21.17 -6.72
C PRO A 654 -0.56 20.41 -7.85
N PHE A 655 -1.58 19.63 -7.52
CA PHE A 655 -2.36 18.88 -8.52
C PHE A 655 -3.22 19.84 -9.40
N PRO A 656 -3.27 19.64 -10.74
CA PRO A 656 -4.07 20.50 -11.61
C PRO A 656 -5.56 20.41 -11.29
N SER A 657 -6.22 21.56 -11.15
CA SER A 657 -7.63 21.64 -10.75
C SER A 657 -8.66 21.39 -11.87
N LYS A 658 -8.22 21.15 -13.12
CA LYS A 658 -9.09 21.08 -14.32
C LYS A 658 -9.39 19.62 -14.73
N PRO A 659 -10.62 19.11 -14.57
CA PRO A 659 -10.97 17.72 -14.87
C PRO A 659 -10.68 17.24 -16.30
N GLY A 660 -10.84 18.12 -17.30
CA GLY A 660 -10.56 17.80 -18.71
C GLY A 660 -9.08 17.51 -19.03
N SER A 661 -8.17 17.67 -18.06
CA SER A 661 -6.75 17.35 -18.20
C SER A 661 -6.31 16.08 -17.46
N TRP A 662 -7.21 15.46 -16.70
CA TRP A 662 -6.88 14.31 -15.85
C TRP A 662 -6.81 13.01 -16.65
N SER A 663 -5.81 12.19 -16.34
CA SER A 663 -5.69 10.83 -16.89
C SER A 663 -6.61 9.85 -16.17
N GLN A 664 -6.82 8.66 -16.75
CA GLN A 664 -7.61 7.60 -16.11
C GLN A 664 -7.03 7.20 -14.74
N ALA A 665 -5.70 7.06 -14.62
CA ALA A 665 -5.07 6.69 -13.36
C ALA A 665 -5.28 7.75 -12.26
N GLN A 666 -5.30 9.04 -12.64
CA GLN A 666 -5.59 10.14 -11.72
C GLN A 666 -7.04 10.15 -11.28
N VAL A 667 -7.98 9.90 -12.20
CA VAL A 667 -9.41 9.73 -11.87
C VAL A 667 -9.61 8.55 -10.92
N ASP A 668 -8.98 7.41 -11.19
CA ASP A 668 -9.08 6.23 -10.33
C ASP A 668 -8.47 6.47 -8.94
N ALA A 669 -7.38 7.26 -8.86
CA ALA A 669 -6.79 7.65 -7.58
C ALA A 669 -7.70 8.57 -6.76
N ILE A 670 -8.40 9.51 -7.41
CA ILE A 670 -9.40 10.36 -6.75
C ILE A 670 -10.59 9.54 -6.25
N VAL A 671 -11.01 8.50 -6.99
CA VAL A 671 -12.06 7.56 -6.54
C VAL A 671 -11.62 6.82 -5.28
N ARG A 672 -10.38 6.32 -5.23
CA ARG A 672 -9.81 5.68 -4.03
C ARG A 672 -9.69 6.65 -2.85
N ASP A 673 -9.21 7.88 -3.11
CA ASP A 673 -9.12 8.91 -2.07
C ASP A 673 -10.50 9.32 -1.53
N HIS A 674 -11.56 9.28 -2.34
CA HIS A 674 -12.92 9.54 -1.85
C HIS A 674 -13.35 8.52 -0.78
N VAL A 675 -13.05 7.23 -0.98
CA VAL A 675 -13.31 6.18 0.03
C VAL A 675 -12.54 6.49 1.32
N ALA A 676 -11.24 6.76 1.22
CA ALA A 676 -10.39 7.11 2.35
C ALA A 676 -10.92 8.36 3.09
N SER A 677 -11.31 9.39 2.34
CA SER A 677 -11.82 10.65 2.87
C SER A 677 -13.16 10.46 3.58
N HIS A 678 -14.03 9.62 3.04
CA HIS A 678 -15.30 9.27 3.68
C HIS A 678 -15.07 8.51 4.98
N LEU A 679 -14.20 7.50 4.98
CA LEU A 679 -13.83 6.73 6.19
C LEU A 679 -13.44 7.63 7.36
N VAL A 680 -12.60 8.65 7.10
CA VAL A 680 -12.17 9.59 8.16
C VAL A 680 -13.04 10.84 8.27
N GLY A 681 -14.19 10.91 7.58
CA GLY A 681 -15.11 12.04 7.64
C GLY A 681 -14.52 13.38 7.22
N ASP A 682 -13.58 13.35 6.27
CA ASP A 682 -12.80 14.51 5.83
C ASP A 682 -13.30 15.06 4.49
N HIS A 683 -14.08 16.14 4.60
CA HIS A 683 -14.80 16.78 3.50
C HIS A 683 -14.09 18.02 2.93
N ASP A 684 -12.79 18.21 3.20
CA ASP A 684 -12.02 19.39 2.79
C ASP A 684 -11.00 19.11 1.68
N GLY A 685 -11.28 18.12 0.83
CA GLY A 685 -10.33 17.57 -0.14
C GLY A 685 -10.18 18.39 -1.41
N HIS A 686 -10.08 19.71 -1.32
CA HIS A 686 -10.00 20.58 -2.49
C HIS A 686 -8.61 20.50 -3.16
N ALA A 687 -8.50 21.02 -4.38
CA ALA A 687 -7.29 20.86 -5.21
C ALA A 687 -5.97 21.34 -4.55
N ALA A 688 -6.01 22.35 -3.67
CA ALA A 688 -4.80 22.81 -2.98
C ALA A 688 -4.30 21.83 -1.89
N ASN A 689 -5.11 20.84 -1.50
CA ASN A 689 -4.78 19.78 -0.55
C ASN A 689 -4.31 18.51 -1.26
N MET A 690 -4.05 18.59 -2.57
CA MET A 690 -3.65 17.46 -3.41
C MET A 690 -2.29 17.76 -4.03
N LEU A 691 -1.33 16.89 -3.75
CA LEU A 691 0.02 16.98 -4.30
C LEU A 691 0.19 15.92 -5.40
N LEU A 692 0.88 16.29 -6.47
CA LEU A 692 1.37 15.42 -7.52
C LEU A 692 2.86 15.18 -7.30
N THR A 693 3.24 13.94 -7.04
CA THR A 693 4.65 13.56 -6.86
C THR A 693 5.37 13.52 -8.22
N PRO A 694 6.72 13.55 -8.26
CA PRO A 694 7.49 13.47 -9.50
C PRO A 694 7.16 12.24 -10.37
N GLY A 695 6.88 11.09 -9.73
CA GLY A 695 6.45 9.86 -10.39
C GLY A 695 4.99 9.85 -10.83
N GLY A 696 4.24 10.92 -10.60
CA GLY A 696 2.86 11.09 -11.05
C GLY A 696 1.79 10.55 -10.10
N ALA A 697 2.15 10.22 -8.85
CA ALA A 697 1.18 9.83 -7.83
C ALA A 697 0.46 11.05 -7.25
N ILE A 698 -0.84 10.90 -6.99
CA ILE A 698 -1.63 11.89 -6.26
C ILE A 698 -1.63 11.51 -4.78
N VAL A 699 -1.25 12.46 -3.94
CA VAL A 699 -1.23 12.30 -2.48
C VAL A 699 -2.02 13.43 -1.85
N ARG A 700 -3.03 13.06 -1.07
CA ARG A 700 -3.80 14.02 -0.29
C ARG A 700 -3.03 14.41 0.97
N VAL A 701 -2.92 15.71 1.21
CA VAL A 701 -2.34 16.31 2.42
C VAL A 701 -3.39 17.16 3.12
N ASP A 702 -3.03 17.68 4.29
CA ASP A 702 -3.87 18.61 5.06
C ASP A 702 -5.25 18.05 5.41
N ARG A 703 -5.25 17.05 6.31
CA ARG A 703 -6.46 16.38 6.79
C ARG A 703 -6.91 16.91 8.15
N GLY A 704 -6.62 18.16 8.46
CA GLY A 704 -6.98 18.80 9.73
C GLY A 704 -8.49 18.87 10.00
N GLN A 705 -9.34 18.63 9.00
CA GLN A 705 -10.80 18.54 9.17
C GLN A 705 -11.32 17.10 9.36
N ALA A 706 -10.43 16.12 9.50
CA ALA A 706 -10.83 14.73 9.75
C ALA A 706 -11.75 14.64 10.98
N PHE A 707 -12.79 13.83 10.85
CA PHE A 707 -13.83 13.55 11.84
C PHE A 707 -14.64 14.74 12.33
N LYS A 708 -14.42 15.96 11.82
CA LYS A 708 -15.12 17.19 12.25
C LYS A 708 -16.64 17.05 12.21
N HIS A 709 -17.15 16.33 11.20
CA HIS A 709 -18.57 16.16 10.96
C HIS A 709 -19.10 14.77 11.34
N ALA A 710 -18.31 13.97 12.08
CA ALA A 710 -18.69 12.61 12.45
C ALA A 710 -20.10 12.54 13.05
N GLY A 711 -20.92 11.62 12.52
CA GLY A 711 -22.32 11.43 12.90
C GLY A 711 -23.31 12.41 12.30
N SER A 712 -22.86 13.37 11.47
CA SER A 712 -23.72 14.35 10.80
C SER A 712 -23.45 14.50 9.30
N ASP A 713 -22.33 13.96 8.84
CA ASP A 713 -21.92 13.91 7.45
C ASP A 713 -22.68 12.84 6.64
N LYS A 714 -22.61 13.01 5.32
CA LYS A 714 -23.33 12.19 4.35
C LYS A 714 -22.45 11.92 3.15
N LEU A 715 -22.51 10.70 2.63
CA LEU A 715 -21.98 10.36 1.32
C LEU A 715 -23.00 10.74 0.25
N ALA A 716 -22.94 11.98 -0.25
CA ALA A 716 -23.91 12.51 -1.20
C ALA A 716 -23.27 13.56 -2.12
N LEU A 717 -23.75 13.64 -3.36
CA LEU A 717 -23.30 14.71 -4.26
C LEU A 717 -23.78 16.07 -3.72
N GLY A 718 -22.85 16.99 -3.53
CA GLY A 718 -23.15 18.34 -3.04
C GLY A 718 -23.17 18.48 -1.53
N TYR A 719 -22.87 17.43 -0.76
CA TYR A 719 -22.56 17.59 0.66
C TYR A 719 -21.16 18.20 0.84
N ALA A 720 -21.07 19.54 0.76
CA ALA A 720 -19.81 20.29 0.86
C ALA A 720 -19.83 21.24 2.08
N PRO A 721 -19.72 20.72 3.32
CA PRO A 721 -19.85 21.51 4.54
C PRO A 721 -18.77 22.60 4.70
N SER A 722 -17.67 22.52 3.93
CA SER A 722 -16.55 23.47 3.96
C SER A 722 -16.72 24.72 3.08
N GLY A 723 -17.88 24.94 2.44
CA GLY A 723 -18.21 26.27 1.88
C GLY A 723 -18.33 26.40 0.36
N GLY A 724 -18.27 25.29 -0.39
CA GLY A 724 -18.63 25.28 -1.83
C GLY A 724 -17.60 25.91 -2.79
N GLY A 725 -17.71 25.61 -4.09
CA GLY A 725 -16.97 26.31 -5.16
C GLY A 725 -15.48 25.94 -5.26
N SER A 726 -14.57 26.88 -4.99
CA SER A 726 -13.12 26.59 -5.04
C SER A 726 -12.71 25.59 -3.97
N LEU A 727 -13.44 25.57 -2.85
CA LEU A 727 -13.27 24.67 -1.71
C LEU A 727 -14.01 23.33 -1.87
N ASP A 728 -14.68 23.09 -3.01
CA ASP A 728 -15.30 21.80 -3.26
C ASP A 728 -14.24 20.68 -3.29
N PRO A 729 -14.50 19.55 -2.62
CA PRO A 729 -13.67 18.37 -2.71
C PRO A 729 -13.43 17.95 -4.15
N LEU A 730 -12.23 17.45 -4.43
CA LEU A 730 -11.81 17.07 -5.78
C LEU A 730 -12.68 15.94 -6.34
N HIS A 731 -13.17 15.04 -5.49
CA HIS A 731 -14.10 13.99 -5.89
C HIS A 731 -15.46 14.55 -6.35
N HIS A 732 -15.99 15.62 -5.75
CA HIS A 732 -17.18 16.30 -6.30
C HIS A 732 -16.90 16.87 -7.69
N LYS A 733 -15.75 17.54 -7.88
CA LYS A 733 -15.35 18.07 -9.19
C LYS A 733 -15.23 16.95 -10.23
N LEU A 734 -14.68 15.80 -9.84
CA LEU A 734 -14.62 14.59 -10.66
C LEU A 734 -16.02 14.13 -11.08
N TYR A 735 -16.91 13.95 -10.12
CA TYR A 735 -18.23 13.38 -10.39
C TYR A 735 -19.13 14.32 -11.19
N TYR A 736 -19.13 15.62 -10.88
CA TYR A 736 -19.80 16.61 -11.72
C TYR A 736 -19.21 16.65 -13.12
N ALA A 737 -17.89 16.55 -13.28
CA ALA A 737 -17.28 16.48 -14.61
C ALA A 737 -17.67 15.20 -15.36
N SER A 738 -17.81 14.07 -14.67
CA SER A 738 -18.28 12.82 -15.24
C SER A 738 -19.73 12.93 -15.73
N LEU A 739 -20.64 13.45 -14.90
CA LEU A 739 -22.05 13.63 -15.24
C LEU A 739 -22.26 14.63 -16.39
N ASN A 740 -21.41 15.65 -16.47
CA ASN A 740 -21.51 16.71 -17.48
C ASN A 740 -20.64 16.46 -18.73
N GLY A 741 -19.96 15.32 -18.84
CA GLY A 741 -19.10 15.00 -19.98
C GLY A 741 -17.87 15.90 -20.13
N GLN A 742 -17.32 16.40 -19.02
CA GLN A 742 -16.19 17.34 -18.97
C GLN A 742 -14.85 16.67 -18.64
N LEU A 743 -14.82 15.34 -18.51
CA LEU A 743 -13.57 14.58 -18.38
C LEU A 743 -12.82 14.53 -19.72
N ALA A 744 -11.52 14.22 -19.65
CA ALA A 744 -10.70 14.03 -20.84
C ALA A 744 -11.29 12.92 -21.75
N PRO A 745 -11.10 12.99 -23.08
CA PRO A 745 -11.61 11.97 -24.00
C PRO A 745 -11.19 10.55 -23.61
N GLY A 746 -12.16 9.66 -23.43
CA GLY A 746 -11.92 8.25 -23.07
C GLY A 746 -11.75 7.98 -21.57
N VAL A 747 -11.68 9.02 -20.72
CA VAL A 747 -11.58 8.89 -19.27
C VAL A 747 -12.97 8.80 -18.65
N LYS A 748 -13.16 7.87 -17.71
CA LYS A 748 -14.45 7.62 -17.04
C LYS A 748 -14.24 7.33 -15.56
N VAL A 749 -15.23 7.63 -14.73
CA VAL A 749 -15.26 7.14 -13.34
C VAL A 749 -15.45 5.62 -13.37
N ASN A 750 -14.58 4.89 -12.68
CA ASN A 750 -14.65 3.44 -12.55
C ASN A 750 -14.90 3.04 -11.08
N PRO A 751 -16.13 2.67 -10.70
CA PRO A 751 -16.44 2.25 -9.33
C PRO A 751 -15.64 1.03 -8.85
N ALA A 752 -15.18 0.16 -9.75
CA ALA A 752 -14.46 -1.06 -9.37
C ALA A 752 -13.12 -0.78 -8.67
N VAL A 753 -12.50 0.39 -8.89
CA VAL A 753 -11.23 0.74 -8.24
C VAL A 753 -11.38 1.10 -6.76
N ALA A 754 -12.61 1.30 -6.28
CA ALA A 754 -12.90 1.46 -4.86
C ALA A 754 -12.79 0.13 -4.10
N HIS A 755 -13.02 -1.01 -4.78
CA HIS A 755 -13.12 -2.32 -4.15
C HIS A 755 -11.87 -2.73 -3.35
N PRO A 756 -10.63 -2.64 -3.87
CA PRO A 756 -9.45 -3.05 -3.11
C PRO A 756 -9.22 -2.21 -1.85
N VAL A 757 -9.55 -0.92 -1.92
CA VAL A 757 -9.39 0.02 -0.79
C VAL A 757 -10.45 -0.23 0.28
N ILE A 758 -11.71 -0.43 -0.14
CA ILE A 758 -12.80 -0.80 0.77
C ILE A 758 -12.47 -2.12 1.48
N LYS A 759 -12.04 -3.14 0.74
CA LYS A 759 -11.66 -4.44 1.31
C LYS A 759 -10.52 -4.29 2.33
N SER A 760 -9.47 -3.55 1.99
CA SER A 760 -8.35 -3.32 2.91
C SER A 760 -8.77 -2.58 4.19
N PHE A 761 -9.74 -1.65 4.11
CA PHE A 761 -10.29 -1.01 5.31
C PHE A 761 -11.18 -1.95 6.13
N GLU A 762 -12.02 -2.77 5.48
CA GLU A 762 -12.88 -3.75 6.15
C GLU A 762 -12.06 -4.80 6.91
N GLU A 763 -10.89 -5.18 6.38
CA GLU A 763 -9.93 -6.11 6.99
C GLU A 763 -9.26 -5.58 8.27
N ILE A 764 -9.30 -4.27 8.53
CA ILE A 764 -8.77 -3.71 9.77
C ILE A 764 -9.68 -4.13 10.93
N PRO A 765 -9.18 -4.83 11.97
CA PRO A 765 -9.99 -5.22 13.11
C PRO A 765 -10.61 -4.01 13.81
N ASP A 766 -11.87 -4.13 14.24
CA ASP A 766 -12.59 -3.05 14.92
C ASP A 766 -11.84 -2.58 16.17
N ALA A 767 -11.24 -3.51 16.92
CA ALA A 767 -10.38 -3.21 18.07
C ALA A 767 -9.18 -2.33 17.69
N GLN A 768 -8.58 -2.55 16.51
CA GLN A 768 -7.46 -1.75 16.03
C GLN A 768 -7.90 -0.34 15.61
N VAL A 769 -9.05 -0.20 14.94
CA VAL A 769 -9.62 1.12 14.64
C VAL A 769 -9.91 1.89 15.92
N ARG A 770 -10.48 1.23 16.92
CA ARG A 770 -10.75 1.81 18.23
C ARG A 770 -9.45 2.23 18.92
N ALA A 771 -8.42 1.38 18.91
CA ALA A 771 -7.12 1.68 19.50
C ALA A 771 -6.45 2.91 18.86
N VAL A 772 -6.46 3.00 17.52
CA VAL A 772 -5.88 4.15 16.78
C VAL A 772 -6.61 5.45 17.11
N LEU A 773 -7.93 5.40 17.26
CA LEU A 773 -8.77 6.57 17.52
C LEU A 773 -8.92 6.90 19.01
N HIS A 774 -8.54 6.00 19.92
CA HIS A 774 -8.82 6.08 21.35
C HIS A 774 -8.41 7.44 21.93
N THR A 775 -7.17 7.84 21.75
CA THR A 775 -6.68 9.12 22.30
C THR A 775 -7.40 10.32 21.71
N ALA A 776 -7.70 10.32 20.41
CA ALA A 776 -8.46 11.41 19.78
C ALA A 776 -9.91 11.48 20.30
N ALA A 777 -10.54 10.33 20.53
CA ALA A 777 -11.89 10.23 21.08
C ALA A 777 -11.96 10.70 22.54
N HIS A 778 -11.10 10.17 23.41
CA HIS A 778 -11.14 10.49 24.84
C HIS A 778 -10.68 11.92 25.14
N GLU A 779 -9.64 12.42 24.50
CA GLU A 779 -9.22 13.82 24.66
C GLU A 779 -10.24 14.78 24.03
N GLY A 780 -10.79 14.43 22.87
CA GLY A 780 -11.82 15.24 22.21
C GLY A 780 -13.14 15.29 22.98
N ALA A 781 -13.49 14.26 23.75
CA ALA A 781 -14.73 14.25 24.55
C ALA A 781 -14.65 15.04 25.86
N LYS A 782 -13.45 15.49 26.27
CA LYS A 782 -13.27 16.26 27.52
C LYS A 782 -14.01 17.61 27.44
N PRO A 783 -14.55 18.11 28.58
CA PRO A 783 -15.10 19.46 28.64
C PRO A 783 -14.05 20.50 28.21
N GLY A 784 -14.44 21.44 27.35
CA GLY A 784 -13.56 22.52 26.87
C GLY A 784 -12.67 22.16 25.66
N SER A 785 -12.71 20.92 25.16
CA SER A 785 -11.96 20.50 23.96
C SER A 785 -12.39 21.23 22.67
N ASN A 786 -13.65 21.68 22.62
CA ASN A 786 -14.30 22.29 21.45
C ASN A 786 -14.26 21.41 20.18
N ALA A 787 -14.13 20.08 20.31
CA ALA A 787 -14.26 19.16 19.19
C ALA A 787 -15.65 19.28 18.54
N ALA A 788 -15.69 19.55 17.24
CA ALA A 788 -16.93 19.82 16.51
C ALA A 788 -17.92 18.64 16.46
N TRP A 789 -17.40 17.40 16.59
CA TRP A 789 -18.23 16.18 16.58
C TRP A 789 -18.91 15.89 17.92
N VAL A 790 -18.48 16.52 19.03
CA VAL A 790 -18.99 16.24 20.38
C VAL A 790 -20.51 16.39 20.51
N PRO A 791 -21.16 17.44 19.97
CA PRO A 791 -22.61 17.57 20.07
C PRO A 791 -23.38 16.40 19.42
N ALA A 792 -22.92 15.94 18.25
CA ALA A 792 -23.53 14.81 17.55
C ALA A 792 -23.36 13.50 18.35
N MET A 793 -22.16 13.26 18.88
CA MET A 793 -21.88 12.07 19.68
C MET A 793 -22.60 12.08 21.04
N ARG A 794 -22.76 13.25 21.66
CA ARG A 794 -23.58 13.43 22.86
C ARG A 794 -25.05 13.07 22.59
N ALA A 795 -25.62 13.54 21.48
CA ALA A 795 -26.98 13.20 21.10
C ALA A 795 -27.15 11.70 20.83
N ARG A 796 -26.16 11.10 20.17
CA ARG A 796 -26.11 9.65 19.90
C ARG A 796 -26.04 8.84 21.19
N ALA A 797 -25.11 9.15 22.09
CA ALA A 797 -24.96 8.49 23.38
C ALA A 797 -26.22 8.62 24.26
N ALA A 798 -26.83 9.82 24.30
CA ALA A 798 -28.08 10.04 25.02
C ALA A 798 -29.20 9.09 24.53
N LYS A 799 -29.32 8.92 23.20
CA LYS A 799 -30.29 8.02 22.59
C LYS A 799 -29.98 6.56 22.92
N GLN A 800 -28.72 6.14 22.81
CA GLN A 800 -28.26 4.77 23.07
C GLN A 800 -28.50 4.36 24.52
N HIS A 801 -28.17 5.23 25.47
CA HIS A 801 -28.34 4.97 26.91
C HIS A 801 -29.72 5.36 27.45
N LYS A 802 -30.61 5.92 26.61
CA LYS A 802 -31.95 6.40 27.01
C LYS A 802 -31.92 7.40 28.18
N ILE A 803 -30.94 8.31 28.16
CA ILE A 803 -30.73 9.36 29.16
C ILE A 803 -30.82 10.76 28.54
N ALA A 804 -30.91 11.80 29.38
CA ALA A 804 -30.87 13.18 28.90
C ALA A 804 -29.47 13.55 28.38
N GLN A 805 -29.36 14.40 27.35
CA GLN A 805 -28.05 14.83 26.82
C GLN A 805 -27.16 15.53 27.86
N SER A 806 -27.78 16.20 28.84
CA SER A 806 -27.10 16.87 29.94
C SER A 806 -26.41 15.90 30.91
N THR A 807 -26.85 14.64 30.97
CA THR A 807 -26.29 13.62 31.87
C THR A 807 -25.28 12.70 31.18
N VAL A 808 -25.06 12.87 29.88
CA VAL A 808 -24.08 12.08 29.12
C VAL A 808 -22.66 12.46 29.54
N THR A 809 -21.89 11.45 29.93
CA THR A 809 -20.48 11.58 30.35
C THR A 809 -19.52 11.71 29.16
N SER A 810 -18.32 12.25 29.40
CA SER A 810 -17.25 12.28 28.37
C SER A 810 -16.86 10.89 27.89
N LYS A 811 -16.88 9.86 28.78
CA LYS A 811 -16.63 8.47 28.37
C LYS A 811 -17.68 8.02 27.34
N GLN A 812 -18.97 8.21 27.63
CA GLN A 812 -20.04 7.83 26.69
C GLN A 812 -19.96 8.59 25.35
N ILE A 813 -19.51 9.85 25.37
CA ILE A 813 -19.29 10.64 24.13
C ILE A 813 -18.13 10.05 23.31
N ALA A 814 -17.03 9.69 23.97
CA ALA A 814 -15.88 9.06 23.32
C ALA A 814 -16.27 7.68 22.74
N GLU A 815 -16.97 6.86 23.51
CA GLU A 815 -17.47 5.56 23.05
C GLU A 815 -18.39 5.71 21.82
N ALA A 816 -19.34 6.65 21.86
CA ALA A 816 -20.21 6.92 20.71
C ALA A 816 -19.43 7.37 19.46
N PHE A 817 -18.31 8.08 19.63
CA PHE A 817 -17.42 8.44 18.53
C PHE A 817 -16.72 7.21 17.94
N LEU A 818 -16.18 6.34 18.80
CA LEU A 818 -15.51 5.10 18.38
C LEU A 818 -16.49 4.16 17.67
N ASP A 819 -17.70 4.02 18.20
CA ASP A 819 -18.79 3.26 17.57
C ASP A 819 -19.14 3.85 16.20
N CYS A 820 -19.28 5.17 16.09
CA CYS A 820 -19.56 5.84 14.82
C CYS A 820 -18.45 5.61 13.77
N ALA A 821 -17.18 5.55 14.19
CA ALA A 821 -16.06 5.29 13.29
C ALA A 821 -16.03 3.84 12.81
N VAL A 822 -16.29 2.88 13.70
CA VAL A 822 -16.39 1.45 13.37
C VAL A 822 -17.58 1.19 12.43
N GLU A 823 -18.75 1.73 12.75
CA GLU A 823 -19.94 1.63 11.89
C GLU A 823 -19.65 2.13 10.48
N ARG A 824 -18.96 3.28 10.38
CA ARG A 824 -18.58 3.86 9.09
C ARG A 824 -17.64 2.99 8.28
N LYS A 825 -16.62 2.39 8.93
CA LYS A 825 -15.73 1.42 8.28
C LYS A 825 -16.54 0.24 7.73
N ASN A 826 -17.44 -0.30 8.54
CA ASN A 826 -18.22 -1.48 8.21
C ASN A 826 -19.35 -1.21 7.21
N SER A 827 -19.75 0.05 7.00
CA SER A 827 -20.78 0.44 6.04
C SER A 827 -20.23 0.90 4.68
N LEU A 828 -18.92 1.10 4.53
CA LEU A 828 -18.28 1.67 3.33
C LEU A 828 -18.80 1.06 2.03
N ARG A 829 -18.81 -0.27 1.95
CA ARG A 829 -19.24 -1.01 0.74
C ARG A 829 -20.69 -0.73 0.37
N GLN A 830 -21.58 -0.76 1.35
CA GLN A 830 -23.00 -0.54 1.14
C GLN A 830 -23.26 0.92 0.74
N GLU A 831 -22.62 1.86 1.41
CA GLU A 831 -22.77 3.29 1.16
C GLU A 831 -22.22 3.69 -0.21
N PHE A 832 -21.01 3.25 -0.57
CA PHE A 832 -20.44 3.55 -1.89
C PHE A 832 -21.21 2.88 -3.02
N ALA A 833 -21.71 1.66 -2.83
CA ALA A 833 -22.56 1.03 -3.83
C ALA A 833 -23.86 1.84 -4.05
N ALA A 834 -24.50 2.31 -2.98
CA ALA A 834 -25.68 3.18 -3.08
C ALA A 834 -25.34 4.51 -3.75
N PHE A 835 -24.26 5.18 -3.32
CA PHE A 835 -23.79 6.43 -3.91
C PHE A 835 -23.57 6.32 -5.42
N TYR A 836 -22.84 5.30 -5.91
CA TYR A 836 -22.62 5.15 -7.35
C TYR A 836 -23.92 4.87 -8.13
N VAL A 837 -24.84 4.11 -7.56
CA VAL A 837 -26.11 3.77 -8.22
C VAL A 837 -27.06 4.96 -8.24
N ASP A 838 -27.28 5.58 -7.09
CA ASP A 838 -28.33 6.56 -6.86
C ASP A 838 -27.91 7.96 -7.31
N GLU A 839 -26.68 8.37 -6.97
CA GLU A 839 -26.19 9.74 -7.26
C GLU A 839 -25.48 9.82 -8.62
N LEU A 840 -24.76 8.77 -9.02
CA LEU A 840 -23.98 8.74 -10.28
C LEU A 840 -24.64 7.97 -11.41
N GLN A 841 -25.83 7.39 -11.17
CA GLN A 841 -26.62 6.67 -12.17
C GLN A 841 -25.82 5.51 -12.80
N MET A 842 -25.01 4.82 -12.01
CA MET A 842 -24.17 3.68 -12.43
C MET A 842 -24.74 2.36 -11.90
N PRO A 843 -25.78 1.76 -12.52
CA PRO A 843 -26.44 0.56 -11.98
C PRO A 843 -25.51 -0.65 -11.85
N HIS A 844 -24.48 -0.74 -12.70
CA HIS A 844 -23.48 -1.81 -12.63
C HIS A 844 -22.61 -1.72 -11.35
N ALA A 845 -22.53 -0.56 -10.70
CA ALA A 845 -21.79 -0.41 -9.45
C ALA A 845 -22.47 -1.11 -8.26
N ALA A 846 -23.73 -1.55 -8.39
CA ALA A 846 -24.40 -2.37 -7.39
C ALA A 846 -23.63 -3.66 -7.07
N SER A 847 -22.80 -4.15 -8.01
CA SER A 847 -21.94 -5.33 -7.80
C SER A 847 -20.88 -5.13 -6.72
N LEU A 848 -20.57 -3.89 -6.33
CA LEU A 848 -19.63 -3.58 -5.25
C LEU A 848 -20.06 -4.21 -3.93
N LYS A 849 -21.36 -4.44 -3.72
CA LYS A 849 -21.93 -5.14 -2.56
C LYS A 849 -21.51 -6.61 -2.44
N TYR A 850 -21.14 -7.24 -3.55
CA TYR A 850 -20.94 -8.70 -3.64
C TYR A 850 -19.50 -9.13 -3.92
N GLY A 851 -18.60 -8.19 -4.23
CA GLY A 851 -17.19 -8.54 -4.38
C GLY A 851 -16.55 -8.66 -3.01
N GLY A 852 -16.04 -9.83 -2.63
CA GLY A 852 -15.23 -10.06 -1.43
C GLY A 852 -14.15 -11.07 -1.77
#